data_AF-A0A367X8J9-F1
#
_entry.id   AF-A0A367X8J9-F1
#
_cell.length_a   1.000
_cell.length_b   1.000
_cell.length_c   1.000
_cell.angle_alpha   90.00
_cell.angle_beta   90.00
_cell.angle_gamma   90.00
#
_symmetry.space_group_name_H-M   'P 1'
#
loop_
_entity.id
_entity.type
_entity.pdbx_description
1 polymer ?
#
loop_
_entity_poly.entity_id
_entity_poly.type
_entity_poly.pdbx_seq_one_letter_code
_entity_poly.pdbx_strand_id
1 'polypeptide(L)'
;MIPNAFRLAFMAFLIIAAPLSTGQAQTSLAWQDAEDLRSTSASLVRLMYRPADRDLQQKASEKLARVQSLWNNNLAHAFQDAAPDQAAIVSSVLTDYTDAVLAWDAAKAASAHASLRTGMLHGAFERTVDLLASGQFDAASQWLNIREYARTSRDTGASIAMREALAGRLSADQARDVIEAELLGIYAGELRHTIAEARSDLARNYKIQLAGTVSRTQGLHHLLAGNIAQRLGPDQANAITGIMNDLALPSDTASLDAKLSQLEELLATYAPTSLPKEELARRVRLLSRFMNMVPVEYEKGVRDGEITIPFEYFEARLFRDRAQMLYGDLGHDLSQRSPESLERLGTILSEMQNQIDRKGPADHIQNLATEGQDVIASVYGNDTAQSGYRAALLLLPDLFDEILLVAQAGDWAEAELKRLEAYAFFDPDIEQRLVPRSPTLALKLESGFWEGSAAEPGLGRLIADQGSVETLKTTIGRMKQQTAEAGNILDTQLSSAGAFIQSLAILLREGLEAVLVLACMIGALKSNGVPAGGRNGWRLPILTGISLAVAGSFLLWVAVGKLFAMSTLQRELLEGATALIAAAVLFYVTHWIFRKAYVGDWIAEIKQKTAIAANTQNRTGQPFLGWITLFSLAFLVVFREGFETVLFYEALLIDAPVLPVLGGLVAGAALALLSAFVILGMEARLPVTAFFRVTGGLLALLCIMLVGSGMRGLQTAALMPATPVTWFPDVPWLQLYLGLYPVAETLIAQGLLTAILLILLAIPAWWRIQVQKT
;
A
#
# COMPACT_ATOMS: atom_id res chain seq x y z
N MET A 1 -52.27 -56.07 -18.05
CA MET A 1 -50.89 -56.36 -18.50
C MET A 1 -50.21 -55.03 -18.74
N ILE A 2 -49.17 -54.58 -18.05
CA ILE A 2 -48.28 -55.21 -17.08
C ILE A 2 -48.29 -54.39 -15.78
N PRO A 3 -48.33 -55.05 -14.61
CA PRO A 3 -48.53 -54.43 -13.30
C PRO A 3 -47.21 -54.36 -12.50
N ASN A 4 -47.27 -53.78 -11.31
CA ASN A 4 -46.42 -54.10 -10.15
C ASN A 4 -44.88 -53.89 -10.21
N ALA A 5 -44.26 -53.61 -11.36
CA ALA A 5 -42.81 -53.42 -11.43
C ALA A 5 -42.34 -52.08 -10.81
N PHE A 6 -43.14 -51.02 -10.92
CA PHE A 6 -42.70 -49.69 -10.48
C PHE A 6 -42.83 -49.43 -8.97
N ARG A 7 -43.78 -50.11 -8.29
CA ARG A 7 -43.90 -50.04 -6.83
C ARG A 7 -42.89 -50.92 -6.10
N LEU A 8 -42.46 -52.04 -6.70
CA LEU A 8 -41.38 -52.85 -6.13
C LEU A 8 -40.00 -52.19 -6.29
N ALA A 9 -39.74 -51.47 -7.40
CA ALA A 9 -38.48 -50.74 -7.57
C ALA A 9 -38.31 -49.60 -6.55
N PHE A 10 -39.40 -48.90 -6.19
CA PHE A 10 -39.33 -47.81 -5.22
C PHE A 10 -39.21 -48.30 -3.76
N MET A 11 -39.79 -49.45 -3.43
CA MET A 11 -39.59 -50.08 -2.11
C MET A 11 -38.24 -50.82 -1.98
N ALA A 12 -37.69 -51.36 -3.07
CA ALA A 12 -36.36 -51.98 -3.04
C ALA A 12 -35.23 -50.93 -2.88
N PHE A 13 -35.41 -49.71 -3.40
CA PHE A 13 -34.44 -48.63 -3.22
C PHE A 13 -34.49 -48.01 -1.82
N LEU A 14 -35.61 -48.14 -1.10
CA LEU A 14 -35.76 -47.69 0.29
C LEU A 14 -35.29 -48.71 1.35
N ILE A 15 -34.93 -49.93 0.94
CA ILE A 15 -34.42 -50.97 1.85
C ILE A 15 -32.88 -51.15 1.73
N ILE A 16 -32.23 -50.56 0.72
CA ILE A 16 -30.75 -50.58 0.57
C ILE A 16 -30.09 -49.29 1.12
N ALA A 17 -30.87 -48.32 1.59
CA ALA A 17 -30.38 -47.08 2.19
C ALA A 17 -30.85 -46.88 3.65
N ALA A 18 -31.05 -47.97 4.40
CA ALA A 18 -31.10 -47.90 5.85
C ALA A 18 -29.69 -48.20 6.38
N PRO A 19 -28.97 -47.22 6.98
CA PRO A 19 -27.88 -47.60 7.85
C PRO A 19 -28.53 -48.39 9.00
N LEU A 20 -28.08 -49.63 9.17
CA LEU A 20 -28.16 -50.32 10.44
C LEU A 20 -27.51 -49.41 11.49
N SER A 21 -28.29 -48.55 12.14
CA SER A 21 -27.88 -47.92 13.39
C SER A 21 -28.05 -48.95 14.49
N THR A 22 -27.23 -50.01 14.44
CA THR A 22 -26.85 -50.72 15.64
C THR A 22 -26.14 -49.69 16.51
N GLY A 23 -26.74 -49.39 17.66
CA GLY A 23 -26.17 -48.48 18.64
C GLY A 23 -24.76 -48.92 19.02
N GLN A 24 -23.77 -48.29 18.42
CA GLN A 24 -22.56 -47.93 19.13
C GLN A 24 -22.82 -46.51 19.61
N ALA A 25 -22.94 -46.34 20.92
CA ALA A 25 -22.78 -45.03 21.53
C ALA A 25 -21.49 -44.45 20.97
N GLN A 26 -21.62 -43.43 20.13
CA GLN A 26 -20.49 -42.67 19.63
C GLN A 26 -19.86 -42.08 20.89
N THR A 27 -18.75 -42.65 21.34
CA THR A 27 -17.96 -42.13 22.45
C THR A 27 -17.68 -40.68 22.11
N SER A 28 -18.27 -39.74 22.85
CA SER A 28 -18.01 -38.32 22.65
C SER A 28 -16.51 -38.12 22.79
N LEU A 29 -15.88 -37.55 21.76
CA LEU A 29 -14.45 -37.28 21.80
C LEU A 29 -14.22 -36.21 22.87
N ALA A 30 -13.22 -36.38 23.75
CA ALA A 30 -12.98 -35.49 24.88
C ALA A 30 -12.94 -34.00 24.49
N TRP A 31 -12.48 -33.66 23.28
CA TRP A 31 -12.46 -32.28 22.81
C TRP A 31 -13.85 -31.66 22.54
N GLN A 32 -14.85 -32.47 22.17
CA GLN A 32 -16.23 -32.01 21.95
C GLN A 32 -16.87 -31.64 23.29
N ASP A 33 -16.65 -32.48 24.31
CA ASP A 33 -17.15 -32.25 25.65
C ASP A 33 -16.46 -31.05 26.32
N ALA A 34 -15.16 -30.87 26.11
CA ALA A 34 -14.43 -29.69 26.58
C ALA A 34 -14.97 -28.39 25.95
N GLU A 35 -15.35 -28.43 24.68
CA GLU A 35 -15.96 -27.29 23.99
C GLU A 35 -17.39 -26.99 24.44
N ASP A 36 -18.20 -28.02 24.65
CA ASP A 36 -19.54 -27.86 25.22
C ASP A 36 -19.45 -27.28 26.63
N LEU A 37 -18.47 -27.72 27.44
CA LEU A 37 -18.24 -27.19 28.78
C LEU A 37 -17.89 -25.71 28.72
N ARG A 38 -16.95 -25.34 27.85
CA ARG A 38 -16.51 -23.96 27.62
C ARG A 38 -17.67 -23.07 27.18
N SER A 39 -18.43 -23.48 26.16
CA SER A 39 -19.53 -22.69 25.60
C SER A 39 -20.72 -22.58 26.56
N THR A 40 -21.06 -23.66 27.27
CA THR A 40 -22.15 -23.69 28.26
C THR A 40 -21.82 -22.83 29.48
N SER A 41 -20.61 -22.94 30.03
CA SER A 41 -20.17 -22.12 31.17
C SER A 41 -20.09 -20.63 30.81
N ALA A 42 -19.59 -20.28 29.62
CA ALA A 42 -19.60 -18.89 29.13
C ALA A 42 -21.04 -18.37 28.96
N SER A 43 -21.94 -19.19 28.41
CA SER A 43 -23.35 -18.84 28.26
C SER A 43 -24.03 -18.60 29.61
N LEU A 44 -23.66 -19.34 30.64
CA LEU A 44 -24.21 -19.18 31.98
C LEU A 44 -23.74 -17.86 32.61
N VAL A 45 -22.44 -17.55 32.53
CA VAL A 45 -21.90 -16.26 33.04
C VAL A 45 -22.63 -15.08 32.39
N ARG A 46 -22.91 -15.13 31.08
CA ARG A 46 -23.69 -14.08 30.38
C ARG A 46 -25.11 -13.91 30.91
N LEU A 47 -25.76 -14.97 31.39
CA LEU A 47 -27.09 -14.86 32.02
C LEU A 47 -27.02 -14.07 33.32
N MET A 48 -25.94 -14.20 34.08
CA MET A 48 -25.74 -13.55 35.37
C MET A 48 -25.44 -12.05 35.28
N TYR A 49 -25.26 -11.51 34.07
CA TYR A 49 -25.16 -10.05 33.87
C TYR A 49 -26.49 -9.34 34.14
N ARG A 50 -27.58 -10.11 34.26
CA ARG A 50 -28.91 -9.63 34.61
C ARG A 50 -29.20 -9.92 36.09
N PRO A 51 -30.02 -9.08 36.74
CA PRO A 51 -30.52 -9.37 38.08
C PRO A 51 -31.21 -10.75 38.13
N ALA A 52 -31.08 -11.44 39.26
CA ALA A 52 -31.67 -12.75 39.44
C ALA A 52 -33.21 -12.68 39.39
N ASP A 53 -33.81 -13.52 38.55
CA ASP A 53 -35.22 -13.86 38.60
C ASP A 53 -35.40 -15.38 38.58
N ARG A 54 -36.62 -15.87 38.83
CA ARG A 54 -36.88 -17.32 38.94
C ARG A 54 -36.60 -18.08 37.63
N ASP A 55 -36.85 -17.48 36.48
CA ASP A 55 -36.66 -18.12 35.16
C ASP A 55 -35.17 -18.20 34.80
N LEU A 56 -34.42 -17.13 35.05
CA LEU A 56 -32.97 -17.06 34.90
C LEU A 56 -32.27 -18.01 35.87
N GLN A 57 -32.72 -18.10 37.12
CA GLN A 57 -32.17 -19.04 38.10
C GLN A 57 -32.39 -20.50 37.69
N GLN A 58 -33.55 -20.83 37.13
CA GLN A 58 -33.81 -22.18 36.59
C GLN A 58 -32.92 -22.47 35.37
N LYS A 59 -32.80 -21.53 34.42
CA LYS A 59 -31.91 -21.69 33.26
C LYS A 59 -30.44 -21.81 33.67
N ALA A 60 -30.02 -21.07 34.69
CA ALA A 60 -28.67 -21.14 35.24
C ALA A 60 -28.41 -22.50 35.90
N SER A 61 -29.36 -23.06 36.65
CA SER A 61 -29.20 -24.37 37.30
C SER A 61 -29.16 -25.51 36.27
N GLU A 62 -29.97 -25.46 35.22
CA GLU A 62 -29.92 -26.43 34.11
C GLU A 62 -28.56 -26.40 33.40
N LYS A 63 -28.03 -25.20 33.11
CA LYS A 63 -26.71 -25.03 32.50
C LYS A 63 -25.59 -25.46 33.46
N LEU A 64 -25.69 -25.16 34.75
CA LEU A 64 -24.71 -25.56 35.75
C LEU A 64 -24.63 -27.08 35.86
N ALA A 65 -25.79 -27.76 35.90
CA ALA A 65 -25.85 -29.22 35.91
C ALA A 65 -25.22 -29.82 34.64
N ARG A 66 -25.40 -29.18 33.47
CA ARG A 66 -24.72 -29.59 32.23
C ARG A 66 -23.21 -29.43 32.32
N VAL A 67 -22.70 -28.30 32.82
CA VAL A 67 -21.24 -28.06 33.02
C VAL A 67 -20.66 -29.12 33.96
N GLN A 68 -21.31 -29.38 35.09
CA GLN A 68 -20.87 -30.38 36.06
C GLN A 68 -20.87 -31.79 35.47
N SER A 69 -21.91 -32.16 34.70
CA SER A 69 -21.97 -33.45 34.02
C SER A 69 -20.85 -33.60 32.99
N LEU A 70 -20.57 -32.57 32.18
CA LEU A 70 -19.51 -32.63 31.17
C LEU A 70 -18.13 -32.85 31.80
N TRP A 71 -17.84 -32.19 32.92
CA TRP A 71 -16.60 -32.43 33.64
C TRP A 71 -16.58 -33.80 34.32
N ASN A 72 -17.48 -34.02 35.27
CA ASN A 72 -17.42 -35.16 36.19
C ASN A 72 -17.58 -36.51 35.48
N ASN A 73 -18.43 -36.57 34.46
CA ASN A 73 -18.77 -37.84 33.81
C ASN A 73 -17.91 -38.11 32.57
N ASN A 74 -17.41 -37.07 31.89
CA ASN A 74 -16.77 -37.24 30.57
C ASN A 74 -15.28 -36.84 30.58
N LEU A 75 -14.92 -35.68 31.16
CA LEU A 75 -13.57 -35.12 31.01
C LEU A 75 -12.63 -35.48 32.18
N ALA A 76 -13.14 -35.54 33.40
CA ALA A 76 -12.33 -35.64 34.61
C ALA A 76 -11.39 -36.86 34.58
N HIS A 77 -11.88 -38.03 34.15
CA HIS A 77 -11.04 -39.23 34.05
C HIS A 77 -9.94 -39.08 32.99
N ALA A 78 -10.29 -38.55 31.81
CA ALA A 78 -9.32 -38.35 30.73
C ALA A 78 -8.22 -37.36 31.13
N PHE A 79 -8.58 -36.29 31.84
CA PHE A 79 -7.62 -35.32 32.39
C PHE A 79 -6.83 -35.89 33.57
N GLN A 80 -7.42 -36.72 34.43
CA GLN A 80 -6.71 -37.35 35.54
C GLN A 80 -5.59 -38.27 35.06
N ASP A 81 -5.83 -39.00 33.96
CA ASP A 81 -4.82 -39.88 33.35
C ASP A 81 -3.75 -39.10 32.57
N ALA A 82 -4.12 -37.94 32.03
CA ALA A 82 -3.28 -37.14 31.14
C ALA A 82 -2.42 -36.09 31.87
N ALA A 83 -3.04 -35.35 32.79
CA ALA A 83 -2.48 -34.20 33.50
C ALA A 83 -3.15 -34.09 34.90
N PRO A 84 -2.74 -34.92 35.87
CA PRO A 84 -3.44 -35.07 37.15
C PRO A 84 -3.49 -33.78 37.97
N ASP A 85 -2.44 -32.95 37.90
CA ASP A 85 -2.39 -31.67 38.59
C ASP A 85 -3.42 -30.68 38.01
N GLN A 86 -3.53 -30.61 36.69
CA GLN A 86 -4.54 -29.77 36.02
C GLN A 86 -5.96 -30.31 36.26
N ALA A 87 -6.14 -31.63 36.31
CA ALA A 87 -7.43 -32.23 36.64
C ALA A 87 -7.91 -31.84 38.06
N ALA A 88 -6.99 -31.82 39.03
CA ALA A 88 -7.28 -31.39 40.39
C ALA A 88 -7.64 -29.89 40.44
N ILE A 89 -6.88 -29.04 39.72
CA ILE A 89 -7.16 -27.60 39.61
C ILE A 89 -8.55 -27.36 39.01
N VAL A 90 -8.86 -27.95 37.86
CA VAL A 90 -10.15 -27.74 37.18
C VAL A 90 -11.32 -28.23 38.05
N SER A 91 -11.14 -29.34 38.78
CA SER A 91 -12.16 -29.84 39.71
C SER A 91 -12.39 -28.89 40.89
N SER A 92 -11.32 -28.30 41.44
CA SER A 92 -11.42 -27.27 42.49
C SER A 92 -12.15 -26.03 41.96
N VAL A 93 -11.73 -25.51 40.81
CA VAL A 93 -12.33 -24.32 40.19
C VAL A 93 -13.79 -24.56 39.81
N LEU A 94 -14.18 -25.77 39.43
CA LEU A 94 -15.59 -26.11 39.16
C LEU A 94 -16.46 -25.99 40.42
N THR A 95 -15.89 -26.25 41.60
CA THR A 95 -16.55 -26.03 42.88
C THR A 95 -16.72 -24.53 43.12
N ASP A 96 -15.66 -23.72 42.92
CA ASP A 96 -15.73 -22.26 43.05
C ASP A 96 -16.74 -21.64 42.07
N TYR A 97 -16.79 -22.16 40.84
CA TYR A 97 -17.75 -21.75 39.83
C TYR A 97 -19.19 -22.07 40.26
N THR A 98 -19.41 -23.26 40.81
CA THR A 98 -20.71 -23.69 41.34
C THR A 98 -21.16 -22.76 42.46
N ASP A 99 -20.30 -22.48 43.43
CA ASP A 99 -20.61 -21.60 44.55
C ASP A 99 -20.90 -20.16 44.10
N ALA A 100 -20.12 -19.64 43.14
CA ALA A 100 -20.35 -18.32 42.56
C ALA A 100 -21.69 -18.22 41.82
N VAL A 101 -22.07 -19.25 41.06
CA VAL A 101 -23.36 -19.30 40.35
C VAL A 101 -24.52 -19.37 41.34
N LEU A 102 -24.41 -20.19 42.39
CA LEU A 102 -25.44 -20.30 43.44
C LEU A 102 -25.59 -19.00 44.24
N ALA A 103 -24.49 -18.27 44.46
CA ALA A 103 -24.51 -16.97 45.11
C ALA A 103 -24.96 -15.81 44.18
N TRP A 104 -25.18 -16.08 42.90
CA TRP A 104 -25.41 -15.07 41.85
C TRP A 104 -24.28 -14.02 41.74
N ASP A 105 -23.04 -14.40 42.05
CA ASP A 105 -21.85 -13.55 41.96
C ASP A 105 -21.23 -13.66 40.56
N ALA A 106 -21.65 -12.77 39.66
CA ALA A 106 -21.22 -12.78 38.26
C ALA A 106 -19.71 -12.56 38.08
N ALA A 107 -19.06 -11.80 38.98
CA ALA A 107 -17.63 -11.54 38.88
C ALA A 107 -16.81 -12.79 39.24
N LYS A 108 -17.16 -13.46 40.35
CA LYS A 108 -16.53 -14.74 40.71
C LYS A 108 -16.82 -15.83 39.69
N ALA A 109 -18.04 -15.88 39.15
CA ALA A 109 -18.38 -16.84 38.11
C ALA A 109 -17.59 -16.59 36.81
N ALA A 110 -17.35 -15.33 36.44
CA ALA A 110 -16.51 -14.97 35.29
C ALA A 110 -15.03 -15.37 35.50
N SER A 111 -14.47 -15.12 36.68
CA SER A 111 -13.12 -15.57 37.04
C SER A 111 -13.01 -17.10 37.02
N ALA A 112 -13.89 -17.82 37.71
CA ALA A 112 -13.85 -19.27 37.74
C ALA A 112 -14.06 -19.89 36.35
N HIS A 113 -14.91 -19.31 35.49
CA HIS A 113 -15.02 -19.71 34.08
C HIS A 113 -13.70 -19.57 33.31
N ALA A 114 -12.99 -18.46 33.48
CA ALA A 114 -11.69 -18.25 32.84
C ALA A 114 -10.64 -19.26 33.34
N SER A 115 -10.64 -19.56 34.64
CA SER A 115 -9.78 -20.58 35.25
C SER A 115 -10.10 -22.01 34.77
N LEU A 116 -11.38 -22.36 34.61
CA LEU A 116 -11.78 -23.65 34.01
C LEU A 116 -11.21 -23.80 32.60
N ARG A 117 -11.33 -22.75 31.78
CA ARG A 117 -10.84 -22.76 30.40
C ARG A 117 -9.32 -22.91 30.35
N THR A 118 -8.60 -22.08 31.08
CA THR A 118 -7.12 -22.08 31.06
C THR A 118 -6.53 -23.36 31.66
N GLY A 119 -7.15 -23.93 32.69
CA GLY A 119 -6.76 -25.24 33.24
C GLY A 119 -6.94 -26.39 32.23
N MET A 120 -8.07 -26.41 31.49
CA MET A 120 -8.27 -27.40 30.42
C MET A 120 -7.27 -27.23 29.27
N LEU A 121 -6.96 -25.99 28.88
CA LEU A 121 -5.96 -25.70 27.84
C LEU A 121 -4.56 -26.16 28.26
N HIS A 122 -4.19 -25.92 29.52
CA HIS A 122 -2.91 -26.34 30.06
C HIS A 122 -2.76 -27.86 30.03
N GLY A 123 -3.72 -28.60 30.59
CA GLY A 123 -3.66 -30.07 30.58
C GLY A 123 -3.68 -30.66 29.16
N ALA A 124 -4.40 -30.03 28.23
CA ALA A 124 -4.39 -30.45 26.84
C ALA A 124 -3.07 -30.15 26.11
N PHE A 125 -2.43 -29.02 26.40
CA PHE A 125 -1.12 -28.66 25.87
C PHE A 125 -0.06 -29.69 26.31
N GLU A 126 0.06 -29.94 27.62
CA GLU A 126 1.01 -30.92 28.17
C GLU A 126 0.80 -32.29 27.53
N ARG A 127 -0.47 -32.75 27.50
CA ARG A 127 -0.79 -34.06 26.95
C ARG A 127 -0.49 -34.17 25.45
N THR A 128 -0.71 -33.10 24.70
CA THR A 128 -0.42 -33.08 23.26
C THR A 128 1.08 -33.22 23.02
N VAL A 129 1.91 -32.47 23.75
CA VAL A 129 3.37 -32.50 23.65
C VAL A 129 3.92 -33.88 24.05
N ASP A 130 3.42 -34.48 25.12
CA ASP A 130 3.82 -35.81 25.58
C ASP A 130 3.48 -36.93 24.58
N LEU A 131 2.29 -36.85 23.97
CA LEU A 131 1.87 -37.82 22.96
C LEU A 131 2.67 -37.68 21.67
N LEU A 132 3.03 -36.45 21.27
CA LEU A 132 3.93 -36.21 20.14
C LEU A 132 5.32 -36.78 20.42
N ALA A 133 5.88 -36.55 21.61
CA ALA A 133 7.18 -37.09 22.01
C ALA A 133 7.22 -38.63 22.01
N SER A 134 6.09 -39.29 22.29
CA SER A 134 5.95 -40.75 22.24
C SER A 134 5.50 -41.30 20.88
N GLY A 135 5.37 -40.45 19.84
CA GLY A 135 4.97 -40.85 18.49
C GLY A 135 3.51 -41.27 18.35
N GLN A 136 2.65 -40.96 19.34
CA GLN A 136 1.23 -41.31 19.35
C GLN A 136 0.38 -40.23 18.65
N PHE A 137 0.59 -40.06 17.34
CA PHE A 137 -0.01 -38.97 16.57
C PHE A 137 -1.54 -38.96 16.54
N ASP A 138 -2.19 -40.12 16.47
CA ASP A 138 -3.66 -40.21 16.49
C ASP A 138 -4.24 -39.65 17.80
N ALA A 139 -3.67 -40.05 18.94
CA ALA A 139 -4.08 -39.54 20.24
C ALA A 139 -3.72 -38.06 20.39
N ALA A 140 -2.52 -37.64 19.98
CA ALA A 140 -2.08 -36.26 20.02
C ALA A 140 -3.02 -35.35 19.22
N SER A 141 -3.51 -35.80 18.06
CA SER A 141 -4.45 -35.04 17.24
C SER A 141 -5.77 -34.73 17.95
N GLN A 142 -6.23 -35.62 18.83
CA GLN A 142 -7.47 -35.43 19.58
C GLN A 142 -7.30 -34.39 20.70
N TRP A 143 -6.18 -34.45 21.42
CA TRP A 143 -5.84 -33.49 22.47
C TRP A 143 -5.48 -32.11 21.91
N LEU A 144 -4.82 -32.05 20.75
CA LEU A 144 -4.52 -30.82 20.04
C LEU A 144 -5.79 -30.02 19.69
N ASN A 145 -6.96 -30.66 19.57
CA ASN A 145 -8.22 -29.97 19.33
C ASN A 145 -8.72 -29.15 20.54
N ILE A 146 -8.19 -29.43 21.74
CA ILE A 146 -8.44 -28.66 22.96
C ILE A 146 -7.34 -27.58 23.08
N ARG A 147 -7.41 -26.58 22.20
CA ARG A 147 -6.49 -25.44 22.14
C ARG A 147 -7.25 -24.14 21.95
N GLU A 148 -6.59 -23.01 22.20
CA GLU A 148 -7.10 -21.71 21.76
C GLU A 148 -7.18 -21.68 20.23
N TYR A 149 -8.27 -21.12 19.71
CA TYR A 149 -8.83 -21.34 18.37
C TYR A 149 -7.82 -21.66 17.24
N ALA A 150 -7.94 -22.87 16.69
CA ALA A 150 -7.54 -23.21 15.32
C ALA A 150 -8.41 -24.39 14.81
N ARG A 151 -9.73 -24.20 14.80
CA ARG A 151 -10.70 -25.25 14.42
C ARG A 151 -11.20 -25.20 12.97
N THR A 152 -10.67 -24.29 12.14
CA THR A 152 -11.13 -24.10 10.75
C THR A 152 -10.03 -23.84 9.72
N SER A 153 -8.81 -23.50 10.14
CA SER A 153 -7.67 -23.54 9.22
C SER A 153 -7.29 -24.99 9.00
N ARG A 154 -7.64 -25.51 7.83
CA ARG A 154 -7.03 -26.74 7.34
C ARG A 154 -5.52 -26.58 7.14
N ASP A 155 -4.88 -25.44 7.40
CA ASP A 155 -3.46 -25.21 7.08
C ASP A 155 -2.71 -24.36 8.13
N THR A 156 -2.92 -24.54 9.44
CA THR A 156 -1.98 -23.98 10.45
C THR A 156 -0.69 -24.81 10.49
N GLY A 157 0.44 -24.23 10.90
CA GLY A 157 1.71 -24.95 11.02
C GLY A 157 1.59 -26.20 11.89
N ALA A 158 0.90 -26.13 13.02
CA ALA A 158 0.62 -27.26 13.90
C ALA A 158 -0.31 -28.29 13.23
N SER A 159 -1.29 -27.85 12.46
CA SER A 159 -2.24 -28.73 11.76
C SER A 159 -1.59 -29.42 10.55
N ILE A 160 -0.71 -28.71 9.84
CA ILE A 160 0.13 -29.23 8.75
C ILE A 160 1.13 -30.21 9.35
N ALA A 161 1.87 -29.83 10.38
CA ALA A 161 2.84 -30.70 11.06
C ALA A 161 2.17 -31.97 11.57
N MET A 162 0.98 -31.87 12.18
CA MET A 162 0.21 -33.04 12.61
C MET A 162 -0.19 -33.94 11.42
N ARG A 163 -0.65 -33.37 10.30
CA ARG A 163 -0.97 -34.16 9.09
C ARG A 163 0.26 -34.82 8.47
N GLU A 164 1.36 -34.10 8.40
CA GLU A 164 2.62 -34.62 7.86
C GLU A 164 3.19 -35.72 8.75
N ALA A 165 3.04 -35.60 10.07
CA ALA A 165 3.38 -36.63 11.05
C ALA A 165 2.48 -37.88 10.89
N LEU A 166 1.16 -37.70 10.80
CA LEU A 166 0.20 -38.79 10.53
C LEU A 166 0.45 -39.48 9.18
N ALA A 167 0.96 -38.74 8.19
CA ALA A 167 1.35 -39.27 6.89
C ALA A 167 2.75 -39.94 6.88
N GLY A 168 3.46 -39.94 8.01
CA GLY A 168 4.82 -40.49 8.13
C GLY A 168 5.90 -39.68 7.39
N ARG A 169 5.62 -38.42 7.05
CA ARG A 169 6.53 -37.51 6.32
C ARG A 169 7.31 -36.57 7.23
N LEU A 170 6.92 -36.46 8.51
CA LEU A 170 7.59 -35.65 9.53
C LEU A 170 7.95 -36.55 10.73
N SER A 171 9.13 -36.36 11.33
CA SER A 171 9.51 -37.12 12.53
C SER A 171 8.70 -36.67 13.75
N ALA A 172 8.65 -37.51 14.78
CA ALA A 172 7.96 -37.19 16.04
C ALA A 172 8.51 -35.91 16.68
N ASP A 173 9.84 -35.76 16.75
CA ASP A 173 10.50 -34.58 17.30
C ASP A 173 10.21 -33.32 16.46
N GLN A 174 10.27 -33.43 15.13
CA GLN A 174 9.97 -32.30 14.25
C GLN A 174 8.50 -31.85 14.35
N ALA A 175 7.58 -32.80 14.43
CA ALA A 175 6.16 -32.51 14.60
C ALA A 175 5.90 -31.85 15.95
N ARG A 176 6.50 -32.38 17.01
CA ARG A 176 6.47 -31.81 18.35
C ARG A 176 6.98 -30.38 18.35
N ASP A 177 8.18 -30.13 17.85
CA ASP A 177 8.80 -28.80 17.88
C ASP A 177 7.94 -27.75 17.18
N VAL A 178 7.37 -28.07 16.00
CA VAL A 178 6.51 -27.14 15.26
C VAL A 178 5.19 -26.88 16.00
N ILE A 179 4.54 -27.93 16.50
CA ILE A 179 3.26 -27.81 17.20
C ILE A 179 3.43 -27.07 18.54
N GLU A 180 4.44 -27.45 19.32
CA GLU A 180 4.77 -26.83 20.60
C GLU A 180 5.09 -25.35 20.41
N ALA A 181 5.88 -25.01 19.38
CA ALA A 181 6.20 -23.63 19.06
C ALA A 181 4.98 -22.78 18.70
N GLU A 182 4.10 -23.28 17.84
CA GLU A 182 2.88 -22.57 17.47
C GLU A 182 1.97 -22.36 18.67
N LEU A 183 1.74 -23.40 19.49
CA LEU A 183 0.89 -23.29 20.68
C LEU A 183 1.43 -22.30 21.70
N LEU A 184 2.73 -22.36 22.01
CA LEU A 184 3.36 -21.42 22.93
C LEU A 184 3.31 -19.98 22.38
N GLY A 185 3.48 -19.80 21.07
CA GLY A 185 3.29 -18.53 20.37
C GLY A 185 1.90 -17.95 20.57
N ILE A 186 0.86 -18.76 20.32
CA ILE A 186 -0.54 -18.37 20.50
C ILE A 186 -0.81 -17.97 21.95
N TYR A 187 -0.41 -18.81 22.92
CA TYR A 187 -0.67 -18.54 24.32
C TYR A 187 0.08 -17.31 24.84
N ALA A 188 1.30 -17.03 24.35
CA ALA A 188 2.03 -15.81 24.69
C ALA A 188 1.38 -14.56 24.09
N GLY A 189 0.83 -14.66 22.88
CA GLY A 189 0.02 -13.60 22.27
C GLY A 189 -1.24 -13.33 23.09
N GLU A 190 -1.99 -14.37 23.44
CA GLU A 190 -3.18 -14.27 24.29
C GLU A 190 -2.86 -13.69 25.67
N LEU A 191 -1.73 -14.04 26.28
CA LEU A 191 -1.31 -13.49 27.58
C LEU A 191 -1.13 -11.96 27.50
N ARG A 192 -0.42 -11.48 26.46
CA ARG A 192 -0.23 -10.04 26.23
C ARG A 192 -1.58 -9.36 25.96
N HIS A 193 -2.44 -9.99 25.16
CA HIS A 193 -3.78 -9.48 24.87
C HIS A 193 -4.62 -9.33 26.14
N THR A 194 -4.66 -10.34 27.02
CA THR A 194 -5.46 -10.29 28.24
C THR A 194 -4.95 -9.26 29.25
N ILE A 195 -3.64 -8.98 29.28
CA ILE A 195 -3.10 -7.88 30.11
C ILE A 195 -3.63 -6.53 29.61
N ALA A 196 -3.54 -6.28 28.31
CA ALA A 196 -4.05 -5.04 27.71
C ALA A 196 -5.58 -4.91 27.85
N GLU A 197 -6.32 -6.00 27.64
CA GLU A 197 -7.77 -6.08 27.84
C GLU A 197 -8.14 -5.77 29.29
N ALA A 198 -7.40 -6.30 30.27
CA ALA A 198 -7.64 -6.03 31.69
C ALA A 198 -7.47 -4.54 32.03
N ARG A 199 -6.47 -3.86 31.44
CA ARG A 199 -6.30 -2.40 31.61
C ARG A 199 -7.46 -1.62 31.00
N SER A 200 -7.94 -2.04 29.83
CA SER A 200 -9.12 -1.44 29.19
C SER A 200 -10.39 -1.63 30.02
N ASP A 201 -10.63 -2.85 30.53
CA ASP A 201 -11.77 -3.16 31.39
C ASP A 201 -11.71 -2.36 32.71
N LEU A 202 -10.52 -2.19 33.27
CA LEU A 202 -10.27 -1.37 34.45
C LEU A 202 -10.61 0.10 34.19
N ALA A 203 -10.11 0.67 33.08
CA ALA A 203 -10.39 2.06 32.69
C ALA A 203 -11.89 2.32 32.44
N ARG A 204 -12.62 1.32 31.94
CA ARG A 204 -14.07 1.40 31.70
C ARG A 204 -14.93 1.01 32.90
N ASN A 205 -14.31 0.60 34.02
CA ASN A 205 -14.97 0.12 35.24
C ASN A 205 -15.89 -1.11 34.98
N TYR A 206 -15.48 -2.01 34.08
CA TYR A 206 -16.18 -3.25 33.74
C TYR A 206 -15.79 -4.38 34.70
N LYS A 207 -16.30 -4.32 35.93
CA LYS A 207 -15.87 -5.20 37.03
C LYS A 207 -16.01 -6.71 36.76
N ILE A 208 -17.05 -7.12 36.04
CA ILE A 208 -17.31 -8.55 35.77
C ILE A 208 -16.34 -9.06 34.69
N GLN A 209 -16.14 -8.28 33.64
CA GLN A 209 -15.20 -8.56 32.56
C GLN A 209 -13.77 -8.59 33.12
N LEU A 210 -13.39 -7.54 33.87
CA LEU A 210 -12.10 -7.43 34.54
C LEU A 210 -11.77 -8.68 35.38
N ALA A 211 -12.75 -9.19 36.14
CA ALA A 211 -12.59 -10.41 36.94
C ALA A 211 -12.22 -11.63 36.07
N GLY A 212 -12.92 -11.80 34.95
CA GLY A 212 -12.64 -12.86 33.98
C GLY A 212 -11.27 -12.67 33.31
N THR A 213 -10.97 -11.46 32.85
CA THR A 213 -9.75 -11.13 32.10
C THR A 213 -8.48 -11.27 32.96
N VAL A 214 -8.51 -10.82 34.21
CA VAL A 214 -7.41 -11.02 35.18
C VAL A 214 -7.19 -12.51 35.44
N SER A 215 -8.27 -13.25 35.68
CA SER A 215 -8.18 -14.70 35.93
C SER A 215 -7.68 -15.47 34.71
N ARG A 216 -8.05 -15.04 33.50
CA ARG A 216 -7.52 -15.59 32.24
C ARG A 216 -6.02 -15.32 32.09
N THR A 217 -5.59 -14.10 32.43
CA THR A 217 -4.17 -13.70 32.44
C THR A 217 -3.36 -14.60 33.36
N GLN A 218 -3.82 -14.83 34.59
CA GLN A 218 -3.17 -15.73 35.55
C GLN A 218 -3.08 -17.18 35.03
N GLY A 219 -4.16 -17.70 34.44
CA GLY A 219 -4.19 -19.05 33.89
C GLY A 219 -3.24 -19.25 32.69
N LEU A 220 -3.18 -18.28 31.79
CA LEU A 220 -2.23 -18.29 30.66
C LEU A 220 -0.77 -18.17 31.13
N HIS A 221 -0.52 -17.35 32.15
CA HIS A 221 0.80 -17.29 32.79
C HIS A 221 1.18 -18.65 33.39
N HIS A 222 0.27 -19.33 34.08
CA HIS A 222 0.54 -20.65 34.67
C HIS A 222 0.93 -21.69 33.60
N LEU A 223 0.27 -21.66 32.44
CA LEU A 223 0.62 -22.49 31.28
C LEU A 223 2.03 -22.17 30.76
N LEU A 224 2.40 -20.88 30.71
CA LEU A 224 3.67 -20.43 30.13
C LEU A 224 4.83 -20.36 31.13
N ALA A 225 4.59 -20.54 32.43
CA ALA A 225 5.56 -20.26 33.50
C ALA A 225 6.90 -20.99 33.29
N GLY A 226 6.86 -22.26 32.89
CA GLY A 226 8.06 -23.03 32.59
C GLY A 226 8.86 -22.46 31.41
N ASN A 227 8.17 -22.07 30.33
CA ASN A 227 8.80 -21.47 29.16
C ASN A 227 9.33 -20.06 29.46
N ILE A 228 8.58 -19.24 30.21
CA ILE A 228 9.03 -17.92 30.68
C ILE A 228 10.32 -18.04 31.50
N ALA A 229 10.38 -18.97 32.45
CA ALA A 229 11.58 -19.24 33.24
C ALA A 229 12.77 -19.66 32.38
N GLN A 230 12.53 -20.46 31.34
CA GLN A 230 13.57 -20.88 30.40
C GLN A 230 14.06 -19.72 29.51
N ARG A 231 13.17 -18.81 29.09
CA ARG A 231 13.47 -17.76 28.11
C ARG A 231 14.01 -16.47 28.72
N LEU A 232 13.45 -16.05 29.85
CA LEU A 232 13.81 -14.81 30.55
C LEU A 232 14.77 -15.02 31.73
N GLY A 233 14.95 -16.28 32.15
CA GLY A 233 15.72 -16.62 33.34
C GLY A 233 14.90 -16.58 34.64
N PRO A 234 15.43 -17.17 35.72
CA PRO A 234 14.68 -17.40 36.95
C PRO A 234 14.28 -16.11 37.67
N ASP A 235 15.11 -15.07 37.65
CA ASP A 235 14.86 -13.83 38.40
C ASP A 235 13.66 -13.06 37.83
N GLN A 236 13.62 -12.85 36.52
CA GLN A 236 12.49 -12.20 35.85
C GLN A 236 11.22 -13.04 35.96
N ALA A 237 11.31 -14.36 35.78
CA ALA A 237 10.17 -15.26 35.90
C ALA A 237 9.57 -15.24 37.32
N ASN A 238 10.41 -15.19 38.36
CA ASN A 238 9.95 -15.06 39.74
C ASN A 238 9.28 -13.71 40.01
N ALA A 239 9.79 -12.62 39.43
CA ALA A 239 9.17 -11.30 39.54
C ALA A 239 7.78 -11.27 38.87
N ILE A 240 7.66 -11.80 37.65
CA ILE A 240 6.39 -11.93 36.92
C ILE A 240 5.41 -12.78 37.74
N THR A 241 5.85 -13.94 38.23
CA THR A 241 5.01 -14.85 39.05
C THR A 241 4.52 -14.17 40.33
N GLY A 242 5.38 -13.40 41.00
CA GLY A 242 5.01 -12.63 42.17
C GLY A 242 3.89 -11.63 41.88
N ILE A 243 4.01 -10.85 40.80
CA ILE A 243 2.99 -9.88 40.40
C ILE A 243 1.68 -10.60 40.01
N MET A 244 1.78 -11.71 39.27
CA MET A 244 0.62 -12.50 38.84
C MET A 244 -0.18 -13.07 40.02
N ASN A 245 0.50 -13.54 41.07
CA ASN A 245 -0.16 -14.04 42.27
C ASN A 245 -0.85 -12.92 43.07
N ASP A 246 -0.32 -11.71 42.98
CA ASP A 246 -0.89 -10.53 43.65
C ASP A 246 -1.94 -9.78 42.80
N LEU A 247 -2.28 -10.29 41.60
CA LEU A 247 -3.41 -9.84 40.78
C LEU A 247 -4.74 -10.33 41.40
N ALA A 248 -5.13 -9.77 42.54
CA ALA A 248 -6.50 -9.82 43.00
C ALA A 248 -7.23 -8.56 42.56
N LEU A 249 -8.56 -8.60 42.37
CA LEU A 249 -9.38 -7.39 42.20
C LEU A 249 -9.28 -6.54 43.48
N PRO A 250 -8.50 -5.46 43.53
CA PRO A 250 -8.35 -4.68 44.74
C PRO A 250 -9.48 -3.65 44.82
N SER A 251 -9.72 -3.13 46.02
CA SER A 251 -10.54 -1.92 46.19
C SER A 251 -9.88 -0.68 45.56
N ASP A 252 -8.56 -0.72 45.32
CA ASP A 252 -7.75 0.33 44.71
C ASP A 252 -7.38 0.00 43.26
N THR A 253 -7.96 0.75 42.31
CA THR A 253 -7.75 0.59 40.88
C THR A 253 -6.37 1.07 40.42
N ALA A 254 -5.74 2.04 41.12
CA ALA A 254 -4.44 2.58 40.73
C ALA A 254 -3.33 1.54 40.95
N SER A 255 -3.43 0.75 42.03
CA SER A 255 -2.50 -0.35 42.29
C SER A 255 -2.58 -1.45 41.22
N LEU A 256 -3.78 -1.77 40.72
CA LEU A 256 -3.95 -2.80 39.69
C LEU A 256 -3.38 -2.35 38.34
N ASP A 257 -3.63 -1.12 37.91
CA ASP A 257 -3.09 -0.61 36.65
C ASP A 257 -1.55 -0.55 36.66
N ALA A 258 -0.95 -0.19 37.80
CA ALA A 258 0.51 -0.19 37.96
C ALA A 258 1.10 -1.59 37.82
N LYS A 259 0.47 -2.62 38.40
CA LYS A 259 0.90 -4.02 38.27
C LYS A 259 0.77 -4.52 36.83
N LEU A 260 -0.35 -4.22 36.17
CA LEU A 260 -0.56 -4.61 34.77
C LEU A 260 0.46 -3.94 33.85
N SER A 261 0.77 -2.66 34.07
CA SER A 261 1.81 -1.93 33.32
C SER A 261 3.20 -2.54 33.54
N GLN A 262 3.52 -2.93 34.77
CA GLN A 262 4.79 -3.60 35.08
C GLN A 262 4.89 -4.98 34.40
N LEU A 263 3.79 -5.71 34.28
CA LEU A 263 3.76 -6.98 33.54
C LEU A 263 3.99 -6.79 32.04
N GLU A 264 3.43 -5.73 31.43
CA GLU A 264 3.70 -5.39 30.03
C GLU A 264 5.20 -5.13 29.80
N GLU A 265 5.85 -4.42 30.72
CA GLU A 265 7.28 -4.14 30.65
C GLU A 265 8.13 -5.42 30.80
N LEU A 266 7.84 -6.25 31.80
CA LEU A 266 8.59 -7.48 32.05
C LEU A 266 8.41 -8.52 30.93
N LEU A 267 7.25 -8.55 30.28
CA LEU A 267 6.95 -9.47 29.17
C LEU A 267 7.31 -8.90 27.80
N ALA A 268 7.79 -7.65 27.70
CA ALA A 268 8.07 -7.00 26.42
C ALA A 268 9.08 -7.74 25.55
N THR A 269 10.02 -8.47 26.18
CA THR A 269 11.07 -9.23 25.48
C THR A 269 10.83 -10.74 25.47
N TYR A 270 9.70 -11.20 26.01
CA TYR A 270 9.35 -12.60 26.06
C TYR A 270 8.96 -13.12 24.68
N ALA A 271 9.83 -13.94 24.09
CA ALA A 271 9.52 -14.74 22.92
C ALA A 271 9.50 -16.23 23.29
N PRO A 272 8.38 -16.95 23.12
CA PRO A 272 8.25 -18.33 23.58
C PRO A 272 9.14 -19.31 22.80
N THR A 273 9.39 -19.01 21.53
CA THR A 273 10.21 -19.81 20.61
C THR A 273 11.11 -18.95 19.74
N SER A 274 12.24 -19.53 19.32
CA SER A 274 13.07 -18.94 18.27
C SER A 274 12.36 -19.00 16.93
N LEU A 275 12.25 -17.87 16.25
CA LEU A 275 11.60 -17.79 14.93
C LEU A 275 12.40 -18.60 13.88
N PRO A 276 11.72 -19.36 13.00
CA PRO A 276 12.37 -19.91 11.80
C PRO A 276 13.06 -18.81 11.00
N LYS A 277 14.18 -19.11 10.33
CA LYS A 277 14.97 -18.09 9.62
C LYS A 277 14.15 -17.28 8.60
N GLU A 278 13.22 -17.92 7.93
CA GLU A 278 12.34 -17.28 6.93
C GLU A 278 11.35 -16.31 7.58
N GLU A 279 10.74 -16.71 8.69
CA GLU A 279 9.79 -15.90 9.46
C GLU A 279 10.51 -14.76 10.21
N LEU A 280 11.71 -15.01 10.74
CA LEU A 280 12.59 -13.99 11.28
C LEU A 280 12.88 -12.93 10.20
N ALA A 281 13.32 -13.37 9.02
CA ALA A 281 13.61 -12.46 7.91
C ALA A 281 12.35 -11.68 7.47
N ARG A 282 11.18 -12.32 7.46
CA ARG A 282 9.90 -11.65 7.17
C ARG A 282 9.61 -10.55 8.18
N ARG A 283 9.64 -10.85 9.47
CA ARG A 283 9.35 -9.89 10.55
C ARG A 283 10.33 -8.73 10.59
N VAL A 284 11.61 -8.99 10.33
CA VAL A 284 12.63 -7.92 10.21
C VAL A 284 12.33 -7.00 9.02
N ARG A 285 11.95 -7.55 7.85
CA ARG A 285 11.55 -6.74 6.70
C ARG A 285 10.33 -5.87 7.00
N LEU A 286 9.33 -6.43 7.67
CA LEU A 286 8.13 -5.68 8.06
C LEU A 286 8.45 -4.59 9.06
N LEU A 287 9.29 -4.87 10.07
CA LEU A 287 9.71 -3.88 11.06
C LEU A 287 10.41 -2.70 10.37
N SER A 288 11.37 -2.99 9.48
CA SER A 288 12.09 -1.97 8.71
C SER A 288 11.14 -1.15 7.84
N ARG A 289 10.17 -1.80 7.18
CA ARG A 289 9.17 -1.14 6.33
C ARG A 289 8.24 -0.23 7.13
N PHE A 290 7.63 -0.73 8.21
CA PHE A 290 6.75 0.09 9.05
C PHE A 290 7.49 1.29 9.64
N MET A 291 8.73 1.10 10.12
CA MET A 291 9.57 2.21 10.58
C MET A 291 9.74 3.32 9.52
N ASN A 292 9.84 2.94 8.24
CA ASN A 292 9.95 3.90 7.14
C ASN A 292 8.65 4.61 6.78
N MET A 293 7.50 3.97 7.00
CA MET A 293 6.20 4.56 6.66
C MET A 293 5.76 5.60 7.68
N VAL A 294 6.15 5.47 8.96
CA VAL A 294 5.75 6.41 10.01
C VAL A 294 6.03 7.88 9.65
N PRO A 295 7.24 8.31 9.28
CA PRO A 295 7.49 9.71 8.97
C PRO A 295 6.74 10.19 7.72
N VAL A 296 6.58 9.33 6.72
CA VAL A 296 5.91 9.66 5.45
C VAL A 296 4.44 10.02 5.70
N GLU A 297 3.70 9.14 6.38
CA GLU A 297 2.29 9.40 6.70
C GLU A 297 2.13 10.53 7.72
N TYR A 298 3.07 10.65 8.65
CA TYR A 298 3.03 11.72 9.64
C TYR A 298 3.19 13.11 8.99
N GLU A 299 4.11 13.25 8.03
CA GLU A 299 4.33 14.51 7.29
C GLU A 299 3.10 14.90 6.45
N LYS A 300 2.39 13.92 5.87
CA LYS A 300 1.11 14.17 5.19
C LYS A 300 0.00 14.59 6.16
N GLY A 301 -0.06 13.95 7.33
CA GLY A 301 -1.13 14.12 8.31
C GLY A 301 -1.02 15.36 9.19
N VAL A 302 0.20 15.86 9.46
CA VAL A 302 0.46 16.95 10.42
C VAL A 302 1.24 18.08 9.76
N ARG A 303 0.72 19.31 9.87
CA ARG A 303 1.44 20.53 9.48
C ARG A 303 1.35 21.56 10.59
N ASP A 304 2.48 22.19 10.89
CA ASP A 304 2.59 23.25 11.91
C ASP A 304 2.04 22.86 13.31
N GLY A 305 2.13 21.57 13.66
CA GLY A 305 1.63 21.04 14.94
C GLY A 305 0.12 20.76 14.96
N GLU A 306 -0.58 20.94 13.84
CA GLU A 306 -2.00 20.62 13.70
C GLU A 306 -2.24 19.41 12.79
N ILE A 307 -3.27 18.62 13.11
CA ILE A 307 -3.68 17.51 12.25
C ILE A 307 -4.44 18.11 11.05
N THR A 308 -3.82 18.04 9.87
CA THR A 308 -4.43 18.52 8.62
C THR A 308 -5.20 17.43 7.91
N ILE A 309 -4.69 16.19 7.93
CA ILE A 309 -5.35 15.02 7.36
C ILE A 309 -5.47 13.95 8.47
N PRO A 310 -6.66 13.82 9.10
CA PRO A 310 -6.85 12.90 10.23
C PRO A 310 -6.55 11.44 9.93
N PHE A 311 -6.79 11.03 8.68
CA PHE A 311 -6.56 9.67 8.21
C PHE A 311 -5.07 9.31 8.20
N GLU A 312 -4.26 10.12 7.53
CA GLU A 312 -2.79 10.01 7.45
C GLU A 312 -2.14 10.04 8.86
N TYR A 313 -2.63 10.92 9.74
CA TYR A 313 -2.17 10.97 11.14
C TYR A 313 -2.49 9.68 11.90
N PHE A 314 -3.65 9.08 11.64
CA PHE A 314 -4.05 7.80 12.22
C PHE A 314 -3.15 6.66 11.69
N GLU A 315 -2.85 6.64 10.40
CA GLU A 315 -1.96 5.65 9.77
C GLU A 315 -0.53 5.73 10.33
N ALA A 316 0.01 6.94 10.51
CA ALA A 316 1.32 7.13 11.12
C ALA A 316 1.41 6.49 12.52
N ARG A 317 0.36 6.68 13.34
CA ARG A 317 0.27 6.04 14.67
C ARG A 317 0.22 4.52 14.55
N LEU A 318 -0.60 4.03 13.62
CA LEU A 318 -0.80 2.60 13.41
C LEU A 318 0.48 1.91 12.97
N PHE A 319 1.23 2.47 12.02
CA PHE A 319 2.52 1.90 11.60
C PHE A 319 3.55 1.89 12.72
N ARG A 320 3.59 2.93 13.54
CA ARG A 320 4.46 2.97 14.72
C ARG A 320 4.08 1.88 15.73
N ASP A 321 2.79 1.69 16.00
CA ASP A 321 2.31 0.63 16.88
C ASP A 321 2.65 -0.77 16.33
N ARG A 322 2.62 -0.97 15.00
CA ARG A 322 3.05 -2.23 14.38
C ARG A 322 4.55 -2.45 14.42
N ALA A 323 5.34 -1.40 14.25
CA ALA A 323 6.77 -1.47 14.48
C ALA A 323 7.08 -1.87 15.94
N GLN A 324 6.35 -1.31 16.92
CA GLN A 324 6.47 -1.69 18.33
C GLN A 324 6.14 -3.17 18.59
N MET A 325 5.08 -3.67 17.96
CA MET A 325 4.70 -5.09 18.09
C MET A 325 5.78 -6.02 17.52
N LEU A 326 6.25 -5.75 16.29
CA LEU A 326 7.29 -6.55 15.65
C LEU A 326 8.63 -6.46 16.40
N TYR A 327 8.95 -5.30 16.99
CA TYR A 327 10.07 -5.14 17.90
C TYR A 327 9.98 -6.11 19.08
N GLY A 328 8.81 -6.21 19.74
CA GLY A 328 8.61 -7.15 20.85
C GLY A 328 8.77 -8.61 20.42
N ASP A 329 8.21 -8.97 19.26
CA ASP A 329 8.33 -10.33 18.71
C ASP A 329 9.77 -10.70 18.33
N LEU A 330 10.57 -9.71 17.92
CA LEU A 330 12.00 -9.87 17.63
C LEU A 330 12.87 -9.70 18.89
N GLY A 331 12.30 -9.36 20.05
CA GLY A 331 13.02 -8.93 21.24
C GLY A 331 14.02 -9.95 21.76
N HIS A 332 13.68 -11.25 21.72
CA HIS A 332 14.60 -12.32 22.10
C HIS A 332 15.78 -12.47 21.12
N ASP A 333 15.53 -12.41 19.81
CA ASP A 333 16.61 -12.54 18.81
C ASP A 333 17.52 -11.29 18.81
N LEU A 334 16.91 -10.11 18.94
CA LEU A 334 17.61 -8.83 19.15
C LEU A 334 18.49 -8.87 20.40
N SER A 335 17.97 -9.34 21.55
CA SER A 335 18.75 -9.40 22.79
C SER A 335 19.94 -10.35 22.69
N GLN A 336 19.81 -11.46 21.96
CA GLN A 336 20.90 -12.42 21.74
C GLN A 336 21.97 -11.86 20.79
N ARG A 337 21.58 -11.07 19.79
CA ARG A 337 22.51 -10.49 18.81
C ARG A 337 23.20 -9.23 19.31
N SER A 338 22.43 -8.29 19.87
CA SER A 338 22.89 -6.99 20.33
C SER A 338 21.90 -6.40 21.37
N PRO A 339 22.17 -6.58 22.67
CA PRO A 339 21.36 -5.97 23.74
C PRO A 339 21.29 -4.43 23.64
N GLU A 340 22.36 -3.78 23.21
CA GLU A 340 22.42 -2.32 23.02
C GLU A 340 21.46 -1.87 21.90
N SER A 341 21.42 -2.61 20.79
CA SER A 341 20.50 -2.32 19.68
C SER A 341 19.04 -2.55 20.07
N LEU A 342 18.75 -3.55 20.92
CA LEU A 342 17.41 -3.76 21.49
C LEU A 342 16.96 -2.52 22.29
N GLU A 343 17.77 -2.11 23.27
CA GLU A 343 17.46 -0.96 24.11
C GLU A 343 17.29 0.33 23.28
N ARG A 344 18.21 0.57 22.33
CA ARG A 344 18.15 1.76 21.48
C ARG A 344 16.91 1.77 20.60
N LEU A 345 16.55 0.65 19.99
CA LEU A 345 15.37 0.55 19.13
C LEU A 345 14.06 0.74 19.93
N GLY A 346 13.98 0.18 21.14
CA GLY A 346 12.86 0.44 22.05
C GLY A 346 12.75 1.91 22.46
N THR A 347 13.90 2.58 22.70
CA THR A 347 13.97 4.01 22.98
C THR A 347 13.48 4.84 21.79
N ILE A 348 13.94 4.54 20.58
CA ILE A 348 13.53 5.22 19.34
C ILE A 348 12.01 5.14 19.15
N LEU A 349 11.43 3.96 19.29
CA LEU A 349 9.98 3.76 19.16
C LEU A 349 9.17 4.54 20.21
N SER A 350 9.68 4.62 21.44
CA SER A 350 9.09 5.40 22.52
C SER A 350 9.20 6.91 22.30
N GLU A 351 10.37 7.39 21.85
CA GLU A 351 10.58 8.79 21.48
C GLU A 351 9.69 9.18 20.29
N MET A 352 9.56 8.30 19.31
CA MET A 352 8.70 8.49 18.14
C MET A 352 7.23 8.57 18.54
N GLN A 353 6.74 7.66 19.39
CA GLN A 353 5.41 7.74 19.97
C GLN A 353 5.17 9.10 20.63
N ASN A 354 6.10 9.50 21.50
CA ASN A 354 6.02 10.79 22.17
C ASN A 354 5.93 11.92 21.15
N GLN A 355 6.82 11.99 20.14
CA GLN A 355 6.76 13.03 19.10
C GLN A 355 5.41 13.07 18.38
N ILE A 356 4.86 11.91 18.01
CA ILE A 356 3.56 11.82 17.32
C ILE A 356 2.43 12.34 18.22
N ASP A 357 2.39 11.94 19.50
CA ASP A 357 1.31 12.29 20.42
C ASP A 357 1.28 13.80 20.75
N ARG A 358 2.45 14.45 20.90
CA ARG A 358 2.56 15.93 21.06
C ARG A 358 2.56 16.71 19.74
N LYS A 359 2.37 16.04 18.61
CA LYS A 359 2.34 16.68 17.27
C LYS A 359 3.63 17.46 16.98
N GLY A 360 4.77 16.85 17.32
CA GLY A 360 6.09 17.43 17.14
C GLY A 360 6.51 17.59 15.66
N PRO A 361 7.69 18.17 15.40
CA PRO A 361 8.21 18.38 14.06
C PRO A 361 8.41 17.07 13.30
N ALA A 362 8.00 17.02 12.02
CA ALA A 362 8.16 15.84 11.17
C ALA A 362 9.64 15.43 11.00
N ASP A 363 10.55 16.40 10.91
CA ASP A 363 12.00 16.16 10.81
C ASP A 363 12.55 15.30 11.98
N HIS A 364 12.01 15.47 13.19
CA HIS A 364 12.43 14.65 14.33
C HIS A 364 11.99 13.20 14.17
N ILE A 365 10.77 12.96 13.69
CA ILE A 365 10.25 11.61 13.44
C ILE A 365 11.03 10.95 12.29
N GLN A 366 11.36 11.72 11.25
CA GLN A 366 12.22 11.26 10.15
C GLN A 366 13.62 10.86 10.64
N ASN A 367 14.23 11.65 11.52
CA ASN A 367 15.54 11.34 12.10
C ASN A 367 15.48 10.06 12.94
N LEU A 368 14.45 9.92 13.79
CA LEU A 368 14.23 8.71 14.59
C LEU A 368 14.00 7.48 13.72
N ALA A 369 13.23 7.61 12.65
CA ALA A 369 12.98 6.53 11.70
C ALA A 369 14.28 6.09 11.02
N THR A 370 15.08 7.05 10.54
CA THR A 370 16.38 6.80 9.89
C THR A 370 17.34 6.10 10.86
N GLU A 371 17.44 6.59 12.09
CA GLU A 371 18.27 5.95 13.11
C GLU A 371 17.79 4.51 13.42
N GLY A 372 16.47 4.31 13.54
CA GLY A 372 15.91 2.98 13.76
C GLY A 372 16.22 2.02 12.61
N GLN A 373 16.24 2.52 11.36
CA GLN A 373 16.67 1.74 10.20
C GLN A 373 18.14 1.32 10.31
N ASP A 374 19.01 2.26 10.67
CA ASP A 374 20.44 2.00 10.82
C ASP A 374 20.70 0.95 11.91
N VAL A 375 19.94 1.02 13.02
CA VAL A 375 19.98 0.00 14.08
C VAL A 375 19.55 -1.37 13.53
N ILE A 376 18.41 -1.47 12.85
CA ILE A 376 17.92 -2.74 12.27
C ILE A 376 18.93 -3.30 11.26
N ALA A 377 19.44 -2.45 10.38
CA ALA A 377 20.42 -2.80 9.34
C ALA A 377 21.75 -3.29 9.94
N SER A 378 22.21 -2.69 11.04
CA SER A 378 23.42 -3.11 11.73
C SER A 378 23.33 -4.53 12.31
N VAL A 379 22.13 -4.96 12.71
CA VAL A 379 21.88 -6.28 13.32
C VAL A 379 21.57 -7.35 12.27
N TYR A 380 20.80 -7.01 11.23
CA TYR A 380 20.22 -7.97 10.29
C TYR A 380 20.69 -7.84 8.83
N GLY A 381 21.38 -6.76 8.48
CA GLY A 381 21.87 -6.46 7.13
C GLY A 381 20.90 -5.66 6.25
N ASN A 382 21.44 -5.07 5.17
CA ASN A 382 20.77 -4.09 4.31
C ASN A 382 19.77 -4.68 3.28
N ASP A 383 19.77 -6.00 3.07
CA ASP A 383 18.92 -6.67 2.05
C ASP A 383 17.42 -6.72 2.43
N THR A 384 17.07 -6.18 3.59
CA THR A 384 15.70 -6.19 4.12
C THR A 384 14.79 -5.12 3.49
N ALA A 385 15.35 -4.15 2.74
CA ALA A 385 14.62 -2.96 2.27
C ALA A 385 14.11 -3.02 0.81
N GLN A 386 14.55 -3.96 -0.03
CA GLN A 386 14.29 -3.89 -1.48
C GLN A 386 13.40 -5.03 -2.01
N SER A 387 12.09 -4.81 -2.01
CA SER A 387 11.17 -5.54 -2.88
C SER A 387 10.43 -4.53 -3.75
N GLY A 388 10.78 -4.42 -5.05
CA GLY A 388 10.11 -3.48 -5.95
C GLY A 388 8.65 -3.87 -6.27
N TYR A 389 7.90 -2.97 -6.91
CA TYR A 389 6.46 -3.11 -7.16
C TYR A 389 6.00 -4.43 -7.79
N ARG A 390 6.82 -5.07 -8.63
CA ARG A 390 6.49 -6.38 -9.21
C ARG A 390 6.46 -7.50 -8.16
N ALA A 391 7.37 -7.46 -7.19
CA ALA A 391 7.35 -8.39 -6.08
C ALA A 391 6.14 -8.14 -5.19
N ALA A 392 5.81 -6.86 -4.91
CA ALA A 392 4.61 -6.50 -4.17
C ALA A 392 3.32 -6.98 -4.86
N LEU A 393 3.20 -6.81 -6.18
CA LEU A 393 2.05 -7.29 -6.98
C LEU A 393 1.89 -8.82 -6.93
N LEU A 394 3.00 -9.56 -6.85
CA LEU A 394 2.97 -11.02 -6.74
C LEU A 394 2.61 -11.48 -5.32
N LEU A 395 3.03 -10.74 -4.28
CA LEU A 395 2.82 -11.10 -2.88
C LEU A 395 1.45 -10.69 -2.33
N LEU A 396 0.89 -9.57 -2.78
CA LEU A 396 -0.41 -9.06 -2.28
C LEU A 396 -1.53 -10.11 -2.32
N PRO A 397 -1.73 -10.86 -3.44
CA PRO A 397 -2.76 -11.88 -3.52
C PRO A 397 -2.63 -12.99 -2.47
N ASP A 398 -1.39 -13.39 -2.16
CA ASP A 398 -1.09 -14.42 -1.16
C ASP A 398 -1.35 -13.88 0.25
N LEU A 399 -0.97 -12.62 0.52
CA LEU A 399 -1.27 -11.96 1.78
C LEU A 399 -2.77 -11.80 2.01
N PHE A 400 -3.55 -11.53 0.96
CA PHE A 400 -5.01 -11.52 1.08
C PHE A 400 -5.55 -12.92 1.42
N ASP A 401 -5.00 -13.98 0.84
CA ASP A 401 -5.39 -15.35 1.22
C ASP A 401 -5.01 -15.66 2.68
N GLU A 402 -3.87 -15.17 3.17
CA GLU A 402 -3.47 -15.26 4.58
C GLU A 402 -4.47 -14.53 5.49
N ILE A 403 -4.91 -13.31 5.16
CA ILE A 403 -5.95 -12.57 5.92
C ILE A 403 -7.22 -13.41 6.04
N LEU A 404 -7.70 -13.97 4.91
CA LEU A 404 -8.90 -14.80 4.92
C LEU A 404 -8.72 -16.02 5.82
N LEU A 405 -7.54 -16.64 5.77
CA LEU A 405 -7.23 -17.85 6.51
C LEU A 405 -7.22 -17.62 8.03
N VAL A 406 -6.59 -16.54 8.50
CA VAL A 406 -6.54 -16.21 9.93
C VAL A 406 -7.87 -15.66 10.45
N ALA A 407 -8.59 -14.87 9.66
CA ALA A 407 -9.95 -14.43 10.01
C ALA A 407 -10.95 -15.60 10.06
N GLN A 408 -10.83 -16.58 9.15
CA GLN A 408 -11.60 -17.84 9.20
C GLN A 408 -11.30 -18.65 10.46
N ALA A 409 -10.09 -18.52 11.01
CA ALA A 409 -9.70 -19.13 12.28
C ALA A 409 -10.24 -18.37 13.51
N GLY A 410 -10.83 -17.18 13.31
CA GLY A 410 -11.30 -16.30 14.39
C GLY A 410 -10.21 -15.44 15.00
N ASP A 411 -8.99 -15.50 14.47
CA ASP A 411 -7.87 -14.66 14.88
C ASP A 411 -7.89 -13.34 14.11
N TRP A 412 -8.79 -12.46 14.55
CA TRP A 412 -8.97 -11.15 13.95
C TRP A 412 -7.80 -10.20 14.23
N ALA A 413 -7.01 -10.47 15.28
CA ALA A 413 -5.81 -9.70 15.60
C ALA A 413 -4.70 -10.01 14.59
N GLU A 414 -4.47 -11.28 14.27
CA GLU A 414 -3.56 -11.70 13.21
C GLU A 414 -4.10 -11.31 11.82
N ALA A 415 -5.42 -11.37 11.60
CA ALA A 415 -6.03 -10.88 10.36
C ALA A 415 -5.72 -9.40 10.13
N GLU A 416 -5.80 -8.60 11.19
CA GLU A 416 -5.45 -7.19 11.14
C GLU A 416 -3.95 -6.98 10.88
N LEU A 417 -3.08 -7.82 11.44
CA LEU A 417 -1.66 -7.80 11.15
C LEU A 417 -1.37 -8.10 9.68
N LYS A 418 -1.98 -9.15 9.14
CA LYS A 418 -1.84 -9.53 7.72
C LYS A 418 -2.40 -8.47 6.79
N ARG A 419 -3.49 -7.79 7.18
CA ARG A 419 -4.04 -6.66 6.42
C ARG A 419 -3.06 -5.51 6.36
N LEU A 420 -2.45 -5.17 7.48
CA LEU A 420 -1.46 -4.08 7.55
C LEU A 420 -0.16 -4.42 6.87
N GLU A 421 0.27 -5.67 6.94
CA GLU A 421 1.38 -6.19 6.14
C GLU A 421 1.07 -6.02 4.64
N ALA A 422 -0.11 -6.46 4.19
CA ALA A 422 -0.53 -6.30 2.81
C ALA A 422 -0.61 -4.82 2.39
N TYR A 423 -1.09 -3.94 3.28
CA TYR A 423 -1.10 -2.49 3.03
C TYR A 423 0.32 -1.92 2.90
N ALA A 424 1.24 -2.35 3.77
CA ALA A 424 2.62 -1.91 3.73
C ALA A 424 3.27 -2.23 2.38
N PHE A 425 2.91 -3.34 1.73
CA PHE A 425 3.34 -3.65 0.36
C PHE A 425 2.59 -2.87 -0.74
N PHE A 426 1.38 -2.43 -0.47
CA PHE A 426 0.56 -1.71 -1.44
C PHE A 426 0.99 -0.24 -1.59
N ASP A 427 1.00 0.53 -0.50
CA ASP A 427 1.14 1.99 -0.55
C ASP A 427 2.45 2.46 -1.23
N PRO A 428 3.66 2.16 -0.70
CA PRO A 428 4.89 2.73 -1.24
C PRO A 428 5.27 2.16 -2.62
N ASP A 429 4.84 0.95 -2.95
CA ASP A 429 5.29 0.23 -4.14
C ASP A 429 4.30 0.26 -5.29
N ILE A 430 3.02 0.07 -5.00
CA ILE A 430 1.95 -0.05 -6.00
C ILE A 430 1.20 1.27 -6.11
N GLU A 431 0.72 1.82 -4.99
CA GLU A 431 -0.14 2.99 -4.99
C GLU A 431 0.53 4.21 -5.60
N GLN A 432 1.74 4.56 -5.16
CA GLN A 432 2.49 5.70 -5.71
C GLN A 432 2.69 5.64 -7.23
N ARG A 433 2.74 4.44 -7.82
CA ARG A 433 2.86 4.23 -9.28
C ARG A 433 1.51 4.16 -9.97
N LEU A 434 0.49 3.73 -9.24
CA LEU A 434 -0.86 3.55 -9.74
C LEU A 434 -1.64 4.86 -9.71
N VAL A 435 -1.43 5.74 -8.72
CA VAL A 435 -2.10 7.04 -8.58
C VAL A 435 -1.99 7.90 -9.86
N PRO A 436 -0.83 8.03 -10.52
CA PRO A 436 -0.73 8.80 -11.77
C PRO A 436 -1.42 8.13 -12.97
N ARG A 437 -1.58 6.80 -12.95
CA ARG A 437 -2.04 5.99 -14.10
C ARG A 437 -3.51 5.59 -14.02
N SER A 438 -4.00 5.33 -12.82
CA SER A 438 -5.39 4.99 -12.51
C SER A 438 -5.72 5.42 -11.08
N PRO A 439 -5.93 6.73 -10.85
CA PRO A 439 -6.25 7.27 -9.52
C PRO A 439 -7.53 6.65 -8.94
N THR A 440 -8.50 6.31 -9.80
CA THR A 440 -9.75 5.67 -9.39
C THR A 440 -9.53 4.23 -8.90
N LEU A 441 -8.59 3.49 -9.50
CA LEU A 441 -8.23 2.16 -9.04
C LEU A 441 -7.37 2.21 -7.77
N ALA A 442 -6.45 3.18 -7.67
CA ALA A 442 -5.66 3.42 -6.46
C ALA A 442 -6.57 3.67 -5.25
N LEU A 443 -7.48 4.64 -5.34
CA LEU A 443 -8.47 4.93 -4.29
C LEU A 443 -9.37 3.73 -3.96
N LYS A 444 -9.75 2.93 -4.96
CA LYS A 444 -10.57 1.71 -4.74
C LYS A 444 -9.80 0.61 -3.99
N LEU A 445 -8.51 0.45 -4.28
CA LEU A 445 -7.64 -0.50 -3.59
C LEU A 445 -7.37 -0.03 -2.17
N GLU A 446 -6.97 1.23 -2.00
CA GLU A 446 -6.73 1.90 -0.73
C GLU A 446 -7.97 1.82 0.18
N SER A 447 -9.13 2.30 -0.29
CA SER A 447 -10.39 2.17 0.47
C SER A 447 -10.73 0.71 0.79
N GLY A 448 -10.38 -0.23 -0.09
CA GLY A 448 -10.50 -1.66 0.14
C GLY A 448 -9.69 -2.17 1.34
N PHE A 449 -8.51 -1.61 1.60
CA PHE A 449 -7.72 -1.95 2.79
C PHE A 449 -8.36 -1.41 4.07
N TRP A 450 -9.10 -0.31 4.03
CA TRP A 450 -9.59 0.39 5.21
C TRP A 450 -11.09 0.16 5.45
N GLU A 451 -11.89 1.22 5.47
CA GLU A 451 -13.33 1.13 5.77
C GLU A 451 -14.17 0.69 4.56
N GLY A 452 -13.67 0.91 3.34
CA GLY A 452 -14.40 0.74 2.09
C GLY A 452 -15.49 1.79 1.90
N SER A 453 -16.61 1.38 1.33
CA SER A 453 -17.80 2.21 1.12
C SER A 453 -19.02 1.63 1.82
N ALA A 454 -20.11 2.40 1.89
CA ALA A 454 -21.38 1.92 2.46
C ALA A 454 -21.95 0.70 1.71
N ALA A 455 -21.67 0.57 0.41
CA ALA A 455 -22.12 -0.55 -0.41
C ALA A 455 -21.12 -1.72 -0.41
N GLU A 456 -19.82 -1.43 -0.28
CA GLU A 456 -18.74 -2.40 -0.35
C GLU A 456 -17.78 -2.20 0.84
N PRO A 457 -17.97 -2.91 1.96
CA PRO A 457 -17.12 -2.74 3.14
C PRO A 457 -15.67 -3.20 2.87
N GLY A 458 -14.72 -2.43 3.40
CA GLY A 458 -13.28 -2.69 3.31
C GLY A 458 -12.81 -3.72 4.33
N LEU A 459 -11.58 -4.20 4.16
CA LEU A 459 -10.97 -5.20 5.02
C LEU A 459 -10.84 -4.71 6.46
N GLY A 460 -10.37 -3.48 6.68
CA GLY A 460 -10.17 -2.93 8.02
C GLY A 460 -11.47 -2.90 8.82
N ARG A 461 -12.56 -2.44 8.21
CA ARG A 461 -13.89 -2.48 8.85
C ARG A 461 -14.35 -3.92 9.11
N LEU A 462 -14.25 -4.80 8.11
CA LEU A 462 -14.70 -6.19 8.27
C LEU A 462 -13.92 -6.95 9.35
N ILE A 463 -12.62 -6.68 9.49
CA ILE A 463 -11.77 -7.29 10.51
C ILE A 463 -12.08 -6.72 11.89
N ALA A 464 -12.21 -5.39 12.01
CA ALA A 464 -12.57 -4.74 13.27
C ALA A 464 -13.96 -5.15 13.78
N ASP A 465 -14.94 -5.23 12.89
CA ASP A 465 -16.32 -5.63 13.20
C ASP A 465 -16.48 -7.15 13.36
N GLN A 466 -15.41 -7.94 13.14
CA GLN A 466 -15.45 -9.41 13.10
C GLN A 466 -16.58 -9.92 12.17
N GLY A 467 -16.66 -9.30 10.99
CA GLY A 467 -17.72 -9.48 10.01
C GLY A 467 -17.82 -10.90 9.47
N SER A 468 -18.86 -11.18 8.68
CA SER A 468 -19.06 -12.53 8.15
C SER A 468 -17.90 -12.95 7.23
N VAL A 469 -17.44 -14.19 7.38
CA VAL A 469 -16.38 -14.79 6.54
C VAL A 469 -16.74 -14.74 5.05
N GLU A 470 -18.02 -14.86 4.71
CA GLU A 470 -18.51 -14.81 3.32
C GLU A 470 -18.33 -13.41 2.72
N THR A 471 -18.64 -12.35 3.49
CA THR A 471 -18.38 -10.97 3.09
C THR A 471 -16.88 -10.71 2.94
N LEU A 472 -16.07 -11.19 3.89
CA LEU A 472 -14.61 -11.05 3.84
C LEU A 472 -14.02 -11.74 2.61
N LYS A 473 -14.45 -12.97 2.30
CA LYS A 473 -14.02 -13.70 1.09
C LYS A 473 -14.37 -12.94 -0.18
N THR A 474 -15.55 -12.33 -0.23
CA THR A 474 -16.00 -11.53 -1.38
C THR A 474 -15.13 -10.27 -1.56
N THR A 475 -14.86 -9.55 -0.47
CA THR A 475 -13.96 -8.37 -0.48
C THR A 475 -12.55 -8.74 -0.91
N ILE A 476 -12.00 -9.84 -0.40
CA ILE A 476 -10.67 -10.35 -0.78
C ILE A 476 -10.62 -10.72 -2.27
N GLY A 477 -11.65 -11.42 -2.78
CA GLY A 477 -11.74 -11.74 -4.21
C GLY A 477 -11.73 -10.49 -5.10
N ARG A 478 -12.47 -9.45 -4.69
CA ARG A 478 -12.47 -8.14 -5.37
C ARG A 478 -11.09 -7.48 -5.32
N MET A 479 -10.42 -7.45 -4.17
CA MET A 479 -9.10 -6.84 -4.04
C MET A 479 -8.05 -7.56 -4.88
N LYS A 480 -8.06 -8.90 -4.92
CA LYS A 480 -7.18 -9.68 -5.83
C LYS A 480 -7.40 -9.30 -7.29
N GLN A 481 -8.65 -9.13 -7.72
CA GLN A 481 -8.96 -8.69 -9.08
C GLN A 481 -8.43 -7.27 -9.35
N GLN A 482 -8.61 -6.35 -8.40
CA GLN A 482 -8.12 -4.97 -8.51
C GLN A 482 -6.58 -4.91 -8.53
N THR A 483 -5.89 -5.75 -7.75
CA THR A 483 -4.42 -5.88 -7.79
C THR A 483 -3.94 -6.41 -9.14
N ALA A 484 -4.64 -7.40 -9.73
CA ALA A 484 -4.32 -7.89 -11.06
C ALA A 484 -4.53 -6.81 -12.14
N GLU A 485 -5.60 -6.02 -12.03
CA GLU A 485 -5.86 -4.88 -12.90
C GLU A 485 -4.78 -3.80 -12.77
N ALA A 486 -4.36 -3.50 -11.54
CA ALA A 486 -3.24 -2.60 -11.27
C ALA A 486 -1.95 -3.10 -11.94
N GLY A 487 -1.66 -4.40 -11.84
CA GLY A 487 -0.52 -5.02 -12.53
C GLY A 487 -0.55 -4.81 -14.04
N ASN A 488 -1.69 -5.05 -14.68
CA ASN A 488 -1.85 -4.83 -16.13
C ASN A 488 -1.62 -3.36 -16.52
N ILE A 489 -2.14 -2.42 -15.75
CA ILE A 489 -1.97 -0.97 -15.98
C ILE A 489 -0.49 -0.58 -15.80
N LEU A 490 0.15 -1.08 -14.76
CA LEU A 490 1.54 -0.76 -14.44
C LEU A 490 2.54 -1.38 -15.45
N ASP A 491 2.20 -2.53 -16.04
CA ASP A 491 3.01 -3.23 -17.04
C ASP A 491 2.81 -2.72 -18.48
N THR A 492 1.80 -1.88 -18.74
CA THR A 492 1.53 -1.36 -20.09
C THR A 492 2.55 -0.26 -20.46
N GLN A 493 3.62 -0.61 -21.18
CA GLN A 493 4.51 0.34 -21.84
C GLN A 493 3.96 0.77 -23.20
N LEU A 494 4.34 1.97 -23.68
CA LEU A 494 4.12 2.36 -25.08
C LEU A 494 4.68 1.28 -26.01
N SER A 495 3.84 0.73 -26.90
CA SER A 495 4.30 -0.25 -27.88
C SER A 495 5.52 0.28 -28.63
N SER A 496 6.50 -0.57 -28.93
CA SER A 496 7.73 -0.16 -29.61
C SER A 496 7.45 0.59 -30.92
N ALA A 497 6.40 0.20 -31.64
CA ALA A 497 5.95 0.90 -32.84
C ALA A 497 5.38 2.30 -32.53
N GLY A 498 4.57 2.44 -31.47
CA GLY A 498 4.03 3.73 -31.03
C GLY A 498 5.12 4.70 -30.59
N ALA A 499 6.09 4.23 -29.80
CA ALA A 499 7.24 5.01 -29.37
C ALA A 499 8.10 5.49 -30.55
N PHE A 500 8.37 4.60 -31.51
CA PHE A 500 9.08 4.95 -32.75
C PHE A 500 8.35 6.02 -33.56
N ILE A 501 7.04 5.83 -33.78
CA ILE A 501 6.23 6.76 -34.59
C ILE A 501 6.14 8.14 -33.91
N GLN A 502 5.93 8.18 -32.59
CA GLN A 502 5.88 9.44 -31.84
C GLN A 502 7.22 10.18 -31.90
N SER A 503 8.31 9.49 -31.63
CA SER A 503 9.66 10.06 -31.72
C SER A 503 9.97 10.61 -33.13
N LEU A 504 9.64 9.85 -34.17
CA LEU A 504 9.78 10.27 -35.56
C LEU A 504 8.94 11.51 -35.87
N ALA A 505 7.67 11.52 -35.45
CA ALA A 505 6.75 12.62 -35.71
C ALA A 505 7.20 13.92 -35.02
N ILE A 506 7.66 13.84 -33.77
CA ILE A 506 8.20 14.99 -33.01
C ILE A 506 9.35 15.60 -33.80
N LEU A 507 10.41 14.83 -34.07
CA LEU A 507 11.62 15.40 -34.67
C LEU A 507 11.40 15.86 -36.11
N LEU A 508 10.58 15.14 -36.88
CA LEU A 508 10.25 15.54 -38.25
C LEU A 508 9.53 16.89 -38.26
N ARG A 509 8.61 17.14 -37.33
CA ARG A 509 7.90 18.41 -37.21
C ARG A 509 8.84 19.55 -36.85
N GLU A 510 9.58 19.42 -35.73
CA GLU A 510 10.45 20.50 -35.26
C GLU A 510 11.58 20.78 -36.28
N GLY A 511 12.11 19.72 -36.90
CA GLY A 511 13.08 19.83 -37.98
C GLY A 511 12.53 20.53 -39.22
N LEU A 512 11.30 20.25 -39.64
CA LEU A 512 10.65 20.93 -40.77
C LEU A 512 10.38 22.41 -40.47
N GLU A 513 9.94 22.74 -39.26
CA GLU A 513 9.71 24.13 -38.84
C GLU A 513 11.01 24.93 -38.88
N ALA A 514 12.11 24.40 -38.32
CA ALA A 514 13.44 25.00 -38.41
C ALA A 514 13.88 25.23 -39.86
N VAL A 515 13.73 24.21 -40.70
CA VAL A 515 14.11 24.26 -42.12
C VAL A 515 13.32 25.31 -42.90
N LEU A 516 12.01 25.43 -42.66
CA LEU A 516 11.17 26.41 -43.34
C LEU A 516 11.52 27.84 -42.95
N VAL A 517 11.79 28.10 -41.67
CA VAL A 517 12.22 29.42 -41.21
C VAL A 517 13.59 29.78 -41.81
N LEU A 518 14.53 28.84 -41.79
CA LEU A 518 15.84 29.01 -42.44
C LEU A 518 15.70 29.25 -43.95
N ALA A 519 14.80 28.54 -44.63
CA ALA A 519 14.53 28.74 -46.06
C ALA A 519 13.97 30.13 -46.35
N CYS A 520 13.05 30.64 -45.52
CA CYS A 520 12.53 31.99 -45.64
C CYS A 520 13.63 33.04 -45.44
N MET A 521 14.48 32.86 -44.42
CA MET A 521 15.62 33.74 -44.14
C MET A 521 16.63 33.75 -45.30
N ILE A 522 17.03 32.57 -45.78
CA ILE A 522 17.96 32.43 -46.91
C ILE A 522 17.34 33.02 -48.19
N GLY A 523 16.06 32.80 -48.43
CA GLY A 523 15.32 33.38 -49.56
C GLY A 523 15.30 34.91 -49.52
N ALA A 524 15.09 35.51 -48.35
CA ALA A 524 15.17 36.96 -48.17
C ALA A 524 16.58 37.50 -48.43
N LEU A 525 17.63 36.81 -47.96
CA LEU A 525 19.02 37.21 -48.18
C LEU A 525 19.44 37.10 -49.65
N LYS A 526 19.01 36.03 -50.34
CA LYS A 526 19.18 35.88 -51.80
C LYS A 526 18.48 37.00 -52.56
N SER A 527 17.22 37.31 -52.19
CA SER A 527 16.43 38.37 -52.83
C SER A 527 17.01 39.78 -52.62
N ASN A 528 17.72 39.99 -51.51
CA ASN A 528 18.38 41.26 -51.17
C ASN A 528 19.83 41.35 -51.70
N GLY A 529 20.27 40.40 -52.53
CA GLY A 529 21.59 40.45 -53.19
C GLY A 529 22.78 40.15 -52.27
N VAL A 530 22.58 39.55 -51.10
CA VAL A 530 23.67 39.21 -50.19
C VAL A 530 24.47 38.02 -50.77
N PRO A 531 25.80 38.13 -50.95
CA PRO A 531 26.60 37.07 -51.56
C PRO A 531 26.58 35.79 -50.70
N ALA A 532 26.61 34.63 -51.37
CA ALA A 532 26.55 33.35 -50.67
C ALA A 532 27.88 33.02 -49.95
N GLY A 533 29.02 33.43 -50.49
CA GLY A 533 30.36 33.18 -49.93
C GLY A 533 31.22 34.44 -49.85
N GLY A 534 32.34 34.35 -49.12
CA GLY A 534 33.26 35.46 -48.85
C GLY A 534 33.14 36.03 -47.43
N ARG A 535 33.98 37.02 -47.10
CA ARG A 535 34.01 37.69 -45.77
C ARG A 535 32.68 38.31 -45.35
N ASN A 536 31.84 38.64 -46.33
CA ASN A 536 30.51 39.27 -46.17
C ASN A 536 29.36 38.33 -46.58
N GLY A 537 29.65 37.02 -46.73
CA GLY A 537 28.69 36.03 -47.19
C GLY A 537 27.84 35.45 -46.05
N TRP A 538 26.58 35.11 -46.36
CA TRP A 538 25.62 34.63 -45.35
C TRP A 538 25.81 33.17 -44.92
N ARG A 539 26.51 32.33 -45.71
CA ARG A 539 26.64 30.89 -45.43
C ARG A 539 27.35 30.60 -44.11
N LEU A 540 28.47 31.28 -43.85
CA LEU A 540 29.30 31.03 -42.67
C LEU A 540 28.57 31.38 -41.35
N PRO A 541 28.01 32.60 -41.15
CA PRO A 541 27.30 32.94 -39.91
C PRO A 541 26.06 32.07 -39.66
N ILE A 542 25.33 31.70 -40.72
CA ILE A 542 24.15 30.84 -40.58
C ILE A 542 24.56 29.42 -40.19
N LEU A 543 25.56 28.83 -40.86
CA LEU A 543 26.04 27.48 -40.53
C LEU A 543 26.63 27.40 -39.11
N THR A 544 27.38 28.43 -38.69
CA THR A 544 27.89 28.49 -37.32
C THR A 544 26.76 28.66 -36.30
N GLY A 545 25.74 29.46 -36.61
CA GLY A 545 24.54 29.61 -35.78
C GLY A 545 23.77 28.31 -35.60
N ILE A 546 23.51 27.59 -36.70
CA ILE A 546 22.84 26.28 -36.68
C ILE A 546 23.66 25.27 -35.86
N SER A 547 24.97 25.18 -36.12
CA SER A 547 25.84 24.19 -35.44
C SER A 547 25.90 24.44 -33.93
N LEU A 548 26.01 25.71 -33.52
CA LEU A 548 26.05 26.08 -32.10
C LEU A 548 24.68 25.88 -31.43
N ALA A 549 23.58 26.09 -32.15
CA ALA A 549 22.24 25.83 -31.65
C ALA A 549 22.02 24.34 -31.37
N VAL A 550 22.40 23.46 -32.30
CA VAL A 550 22.32 22.00 -32.11
C VAL A 550 23.17 21.54 -30.92
N ALA A 551 24.40 22.05 -30.80
CA ALA A 551 25.25 21.78 -29.65
C ALA A 551 24.63 22.29 -28.33
N GLY A 552 24.02 23.49 -28.37
CA GLY A 552 23.31 24.07 -27.24
C GLY A 552 22.11 23.21 -26.79
N SER A 553 21.34 22.66 -27.72
CA SER A 553 20.23 21.75 -27.40
C SER A 553 20.72 20.46 -26.76
N PHE A 554 21.86 19.91 -27.18
CA PHE A 554 22.47 18.75 -26.53
C PHE A 554 22.96 19.05 -25.10
N LEU A 555 23.54 20.23 -24.88
CA LEU A 555 23.93 20.69 -23.54
C LEU A 555 22.71 20.89 -22.63
N LEU A 556 21.64 21.45 -23.17
CA LEU A 556 20.37 21.59 -22.47
C LEU A 556 19.81 20.22 -22.04
N TRP A 557 19.81 19.23 -22.94
CA TRP A 557 19.40 17.88 -22.61
C TRP A 557 20.17 17.29 -21.43
N VAL A 558 21.51 17.40 -21.44
CA VAL A 558 22.35 16.96 -20.31
C VAL A 558 22.04 17.71 -19.01
N ALA A 559 21.76 19.02 -19.08
CA ALA A 559 21.41 19.82 -17.91
C ALA A 559 20.04 19.42 -17.33
N VAL A 560 19.05 19.22 -18.18
CA VAL A 560 17.70 18.77 -17.81
C VAL A 560 17.74 17.37 -17.20
N GLY A 561 18.45 16.41 -17.83
CA GLY A 561 18.61 15.06 -17.31
C GLY A 561 19.31 15.00 -15.94
N LYS A 562 20.22 15.94 -15.64
CA LYS A 562 20.85 16.06 -14.31
C LYS A 562 19.94 16.66 -13.24
N LEU A 563 19.04 17.57 -13.61
CA LEU A 563 18.05 18.14 -12.70
C LEU A 563 17.00 17.09 -12.29
N PHE A 564 16.58 16.23 -13.21
CA PHE A 564 15.66 15.12 -12.91
C PHE A 564 16.29 13.98 -12.06
N ALA A 565 17.63 13.94 -11.94
CA ALA A 565 18.34 12.95 -11.13
C ALA A 565 18.55 13.38 -9.67
N MET A 566 18.15 14.60 -9.28
CA MET A 566 18.24 15.08 -7.90
C MET A 566 16.86 15.17 -7.24
N SER A 567 16.77 14.52 -6.06
CA SER A 567 15.68 14.46 -5.07
C SER A 567 14.42 13.66 -5.43
N THR A 568 14.14 12.66 -4.57
CA THR A 568 12.93 11.83 -4.49
C THR A 568 11.76 12.51 -3.78
N LEU A 569 11.99 13.59 -3.02
CA LEU A 569 10.95 14.48 -2.50
C LEU A 569 10.62 15.51 -3.59
N GLN A 570 9.34 15.69 -3.94
CA GLN A 570 8.77 16.66 -4.91
C GLN A 570 8.67 16.26 -6.39
N ARG A 571 8.73 14.96 -6.74
CA ARG A 571 8.58 14.52 -8.13
C ARG A 571 7.24 14.94 -8.77
N GLU A 572 6.13 14.82 -8.04
CA GLU A 572 4.80 15.15 -8.55
C GLU A 572 4.58 16.66 -8.72
N LEU A 573 5.09 17.47 -7.80
CA LEU A 573 5.08 18.93 -7.90
C LEU A 573 5.91 19.41 -9.08
N LEU A 574 7.12 18.87 -9.24
CA LEU A 574 7.99 19.18 -10.36
C LEU A 574 7.33 18.80 -11.69
N GLU A 575 6.67 17.65 -11.76
CA GLU A 575 5.97 17.19 -12.97
C GLU A 575 4.77 18.08 -13.33
N GLY A 576 3.92 18.41 -12.35
CA GLY A 576 2.79 19.33 -12.56
C GLY A 576 3.23 20.76 -12.93
N ALA A 577 4.24 21.29 -12.23
CA ALA A 577 4.76 22.63 -12.47
C ALA A 577 5.47 22.74 -13.83
N THR A 578 6.26 21.74 -14.21
CA THR A 578 6.95 21.71 -15.51
C THR A 578 5.96 21.60 -16.67
N ALA A 579 4.90 20.80 -16.54
CA ALA A 579 3.84 20.70 -17.54
C ALA A 579 3.09 22.04 -17.75
N LEU A 580 2.79 22.78 -16.66
CA LEU A 580 2.16 24.10 -16.76
C LEU A 580 3.10 25.18 -17.31
N ILE A 581 4.40 25.14 -16.96
CA ILE A 581 5.41 26.02 -17.56
C ILE A 581 5.53 25.74 -19.06
N ALA A 582 5.58 24.46 -19.46
CA ALA A 582 5.59 24.06 -20.87
C ALA A 582 4.32 24.53 -21.60
N ALA A 583 3.14 24.40 -20.98
CA ALA A 583 1.89 24.91 -21.51
C ALA A 583 1.90 26.45 -21.67
N ALA A 584 2.47 27.19 -20.71
CA ALA A 584 2.60 28.65 -20.81
C ALA A 584 3.54 29.07 -21.96
N VAL A 585 4.65 28.36 -22.13
CA VAL A 585 5.59 28.55 -23.26
C VAL A 585 4.90 28.24 -24.59
N LEU A 586 4.20 27.10 -24.69
CA LEU A 586 3.46 26.72 -25.88
C LEU A 586 2.32 27.67 -26.19
N PHE A 587 1.60 28.16 -25.18
CA PHE A 587 0.57 29.19 -25.35
C PHE A 587 1.17 30.48 -25.91
N TYR A 588 2.30 30.94 -25.36
CA TYR A 588 3.01 32.12 -25.86
C TYR A 588 3.44 31.94 -27.32
N VAL A 589 4.05 30.79 -27.64
CA VAL A 589 4.49 30.41 -28.99
C VAL A 589 3.31 30.33 -29.96
N THR A 590 2.25 29.64 -29.58
CA THR A 590 1.02 29.46 -30.36
C THR A 590 0.33 30.79 -30.60
N HIS A 591 0.22 31.63 -29.57
CA HIS A 591 -0.29 32.99 -29.67
C HIS A 591 0.56 33.86 -30.60
N TRP A 592 1.89 33.74 -30.55
CA TRP A 592 2.80 34.45 -31.44
C TRP A 592 2.61 34.03 -32.90
N ILE A 593 2.50 32.73 -33.16
CA ILE A 593 2.21 32.18 -34.49
C ILE A 593 0.87 32.69 -35.02
N PHE A 594 -0.19 32.70 -34.19
CA PHE A 594 -1.54 33.09 -34.61
C PHE A 594 -1.76 34.61 -34.71
N ARG A 595 -1.16 35.44 -33.82
CA ARG A 595 -1.19 36.91 -33.97
C ARG A 595 -0.47 37.38 -35.22
N LYS A 596 0.61 36.69 -35.62
CA LYS A 596 1.41 37.00 -36.81
C LYS A 596 1.15 36.04 -37.98
N ALA A 597 0.02 35.33 -37.98
CA ALA A 597 -0.39 34.37 -39.03
C ALA A 597 -0.74 35.01 -40.38
N TYR A 598 -0.17 36.17 -40.69
CA TYR A 598 0.16 36.51 -42.06
C TYR A 598 1.66 36.37 -42.25
N VAL A 599 2.02 35.25 -42.86
CA VAL A 599 3.33 35.00 -43.50
C VAL A 599 3.82 36.23 -44.29
N GLY A 600 2.92 37.08 -44.81
CA GLY A 600 3.25 38.36 -45.45
C GLY A 600 3.94 39.39 -44.56
N ASP A 601 3.42 39.67 -43.36
CA ASP A 601 3.93 40.73 -42.48
C ASP A 601 5.22 40.31 -41.78
N TRP A 602 5.34 39.02 -41.42
CA TRP A 602 6.57 38.48 -40.85
C TRP A 602 7.68 38.29 -41.89
N ILE A 603 7.35 37.86 -43.12
CA ILE A 603 8.33 37.88 -44.22
C ILE A 603 8.72 39.33 -44.54
N ALA A 604 7.81 40.30 -44.46
CA ALA A 604 8.13 41.71 -44.62
C ALA A 604 9.02 42.22 -43.48
N GLU A 605 8.77 41.84 -42.22
CA GLU A 605 9.57 42.23 -41.05
C GLU A 605 10.94 41.54 -41.03
N ILE A 606 11.04 40.26 -41.41
CA ILE A 606 12.32 39.58 -41.63
C ILE A 606 13.03 40.17 -42.81
N LYS A 607 12.37 40.42 -43.96
CA LYS A 607 12.97 41.14 -45.10
C LYS A 607 13.44 42.51 -44.66
N GLN A 608 12.72 43.21 -43.79
CA GLN A 608 13.10 44.53 -43.27
C GLN A 608 14.28 44.42 -42.30
N LYS A 609 14.29 43.47 -41.36
CA LYS A 609 15.39 43.25 -40.40
C LYS A 609 16.65 42.68 -41.06
N THR A 610 16.52 41.78 -42.03
CA THR A 610 17.63 41.29 -42.88
C THR A 610 18.08 42.35 -43.89
N ALA A 611 17.19 43.19 -44.42
CA ALA A 611 17.57 44.34 -45.25
C ALA A 611 18.23 45.45 -44.42
N ILE A 612 17.85 45.65 -43.15
CA ILE A 612 18.52 46.55 -42.21
C ILE A 612 19.90 45.99 -41.85
N ALA A 613 20.02 44.69 -41.54
CA ALA A 613 21.32 44.05 -41.30
C ALA A 613 22.24 44.13 -42.54
N ALA A 614 21.68 43.91 -43.75
CA ALA A 614 22.39 44.05 -45.01
C ALA A 614 22.70 45.52 -45.38
N ASN A 615 21.82 46.47 -45.06
CA ASN A 615 22.05 47.90 -45.30
C ASN A 615 23.05 48.50 -44.30
N THR A 616 23.08 48.05 -43.04
CA THR A 616 24.12 48.39 -42.07
C THR A 616 25.48 47.83 -42.52
N GLN A 617 25.49 46.65 -43.15
CA GLN A 617 26.70 46.10 -43.77
C GLN A 617 27.19 46.94 -44.97
N ASN A 618 26.29 47.50 -45.78
CA ASN A 618 26.63 48.34 -46.94
C ASN A 618 26.90 49.82 -46.61
N ARG A 619 26.32 50.38 -45.53
CA ARG A 619 26.48 51.81 -45.16
C ARG A 619 27.57 52.09 -44.14
N THR A 620 27.93 51.13 -43.28
CA THR A 620 28.76 51.42 -42.10
C THR A 620 30.16 50.76 -42.13
N GLY A 621 30.47 49.94 -43.14
CA GLY A 621 31.79 49.30 -43.28
C GLY A 621 32.15 48.33 -42.15
N GLN A 622 31.18 47.87 -41.35
CA GLN A 622 31.40 46.97 -40.21
C GLN A 622 30.82 45.56 -40.49
N PRO A 623 31.59 44.66 -41.14
CA PRO A 623 31.14 43.32 -41.49
C PRO A 623 30.83 42.42 -40.27
N PHE A 624 31.36 42.78 -39.10
CA PHE A 624 31.20 42.01 -37.87
C PHE A 624 29.77 42.06 -37.29
N LEU A 625 29.09 43.22 -37.33
CA LEU A 625 27.71 43.33 -36.83
C LEU A 625 26.70 42.58 -37.72
N GLY A 626 26.90 42.60 -39.05
CA GLY A 626 26.10 41.82 -39.99
C GLY A 626 26.27 40.31 -39.77
N TRP A 627 27.50 39.88 -39.50
CA TRP A 627 27.80 38.48 -39.17
C TRP A 627 27.14 38.02 -37.87
N ILE A 628 27.24 38.81 -36.79
CA ILE A 628 26.62 38.50 -35.49
C ILE A 628 25.09 38.45 -35.61
N THR A 629 24.47 39.38 -36.33
CA THR A 629 23.01 39.40 -36.45
C THR A 629 22.46 38.20 -37.20
N LEU A 630 23.11 37.78 -38.30
CA LEU A 630 22.73 36.57 -39.04
C LEU A 630 23.00 35.30 -38.23
N PHE A 631 24.13 35.25 -37.51
CA PHE A 631 24.45 34.18 -36.58
C PHE A 631 23.38 34.04 -35.49
N SER A 632 23.09 35.13 -34.76
CA SER A 632 22.14 35.12 -33.66
C SER A 632 20.74 34.79 -34.12
N LEU A 633 20.34 35.26 -35.32
CA LEU A 633 19.04 34.93 -35.88
C LEU A 633 18.93 33.44 -36.23
N ALA A 634 19.93 32.87 -36.89
CA ALA A 634 19.97 31.44 -37.20
C ALA A 634 20.04 30.58 -35.92
N PHE A 635 20.84 31.01 -34.95
CA PHE A 635 20.98 30.36 -33.65
C PHE A 635 19.65 30.34 -32.90
N LEU A 636 18.99 31.49 -32.71
CA LEU A 636 17.75 31.59 -31.93
C LEU A 636 16.61 30.79 -32.56
N VAL A 637 16.52 30.79 -33.90
CA VAL A 637 15.52 30.00 -34.62
C VAL A 637 15.73 28.51 -34.37
N VAL A 638 16.94 27.98 -34.62
CA VAL A 638 17.18 26.54 -34.49
C VAL A 638 17.22 26.09 -33.02
N PHE A 639 17.76 26.92 -32.14
CA PHE A 639 17.86 26.60 -30.72
C PHE A 639 16.47 26.53 -30.06
N ARG A 640 15.52 27.35 -30.52
CA ARG A 640 14.13 27.28 -30.06
C ARG A 640 13.50 25.93 -30.42
N GLU A 641 13.57 25.52 -31.70
CA GLU A 641 13.01 24.22 -32.12
C GLU A 641 13.74 23.05 -31.43
N GLY A 642 15.05 23.19 -31.22
CA GLY A 642 15.85 22.22 -30.47
C GLY A 642 15.51 22.17 -28.97
N PHE A 643 15.15 23.29 -28.34
CA PHE A 643 14.66 23.36 -26.96
C PHE A 643 13.32 22.61 -26.82
N GLU A 644 12.37 22.88 -27.73
CA GLU A 644 11.07 22.20 -27.76
C GLU A 644 11.27 20.68 -27.99
N THR A 645 12.15 20.30 -28.91
CA THR A 645 12.50 18.88 -29.17
C THR A 645 13.02 18.18 -27.90
N VAL A 646 13.94 18.81 -27.16
CA VAL A 646 14.50 18.22 -25.93
C VAL A 646 13.41 17.98 -24.89
N LEU A 647 12.50 18.94 -24.69
CA LEU A 647 11.39 18.78 -23.73
C LEU A 647 10.43 17.66 -24.14
N PHE A 648 10.09 17.54 -25.43
CA PHE A 648 9.24 16.46 -25.91
C PHE A 648 9.90 15.08 -25.78
N TYR A 649 11.21 14.98 -25.99
CA TYR A 649 11.95 13.73 -25.85
C TYR A 649 12.14 13.32 -24.39
N GLU A 650 12.40 14.26 -23.48
CA GLU A 650 12.41 13.97 -22.04
C GLU A 650 11.06 13.43 -21.58
N ALA A 651 9.95 14.04 -22.01
CA ALA A 651 8.62 13.54 -21.70
C ALA A 651 8.34 12.15 -22.31
N LEU A 652 8.76 11.92 -23.55
CA LEU A 652 8.57 10.63 -24.23
C LEU A 652 9.37 9.50 -23.57
N LEU A 653 10.61 9.78 -23.13
CA LEU A 653 11.51 8.78 -22.54
C LEU A 653 11.11 8.32 -21.13
N ILE A 654 10.13 8.97 -20.48
CA ILE A 654 9.57 8.54 -19.19
C ILE A 654 8.86 7.18 -19.32
N ASP A 655 8.08 6.98 -20.39
CA ASP A 655 7.19 5.83 -20.55
C ASP A 655 7.44 5.00 -21.83
N ALA A 656 8.40 5.42 -22.67
CA ALA A 656 8.72 4.76 -23.92
C ALA A 656 10.05 3.97 -23.88
N PRO A 657 10.12 2.80 -24.53
CA PRO A 657 11.38 2.06 -24.66
C PRO A 657 12.42 2.88 -25.44
N VAL A 658 13.63 2.95 -24.90
CA VAL A 658 14.71 3.83 -25.40
C VAL A 658 15.13 3.50 -26.84
N LEU A 659 15.25 2.21 -27.19
CA LEU A 659 15.70 1.80 -28.52
C LEU A 659 14.76 2.26 -29.65
N PRO A 660 13.43 2.02 -29.55
CA PRO A 660 12.49 2.52 -30.54
C PRO A 660 12.46 4.05 -30.65
N VAL A 661 12.59 4.77 -29.53
CA VAL A 661 12.70 6.24 -29.53
C VAL A 661 13.97 6.68 -30.25
N LEU A 662 15.12 6.05 -30.01
CA LEU A 662 16.35 6.38 -30.75
C LEU A 662 16.19 6.10 -32.26
N GLY A 663 15.51 5.01 -32.63
CA GLY A 663 15.19 4.70 -34.02
C GLY A 663 14.32 5.77 -34.68
N GLY A 664 13.30 6.25 -33.98
CA GLY A 664 12.42 7.33 -34.45
C GLY A 664 13.18 8.65 -34.63
N LEU A 665 14.09 8.97 -33.71
CA LEU A 665 14.97 10.14 -33.76
C LEU A 665 15.88 10.10 -34.99
N VAL A 666 16.57 8.99 -35.23
CA VAL A 666 17.47 8.87 -36.39
C VAL A 666 16.69 8.98 -37.71
N ALA A 667 15.54 8.31 -37.80
CA ALA A 667 14.70 8.34 -38.99
C ALA A 667 14.05 9.72 -39.22
N GLY A 668 13.57 10.38 -38.17
CA GLY A 668 13.05 11.75 -38.21
C GLY A 668 14.12 12.76 -38.66
N ALA A 669 15.35 12.64 -38.14
CA ALA A 669 16.47 13.50 -38.51
C ALA A 669 16.80 13.35 -40.00
N ALA A 670 16.85 12.10 -40.50
CA ALA A 670 17.10 11.82 -41.90
C ALA A 670 16.03 12.43 -42.82
N LEU A 671 14.75 12.32 -42.44
CA LEU A 671 13.65 12.91 -43.19
C LEU A 671 13.64 14.45 -43.14
N ALA A 672 13.99 15.05 -42.00
CA ALA A 672 14.12 16.50 -41.87
C ALA A 672 15.26 17.05 -42.75
N LEU A 673 16.42 16.37 -42.75
CA LEU A 673 17.55 16.72 -43.62
C LEU A 673 17.21 16.55 -45.10
N LEU A 674 16.51 15.47 -45.48
CA LEU A 674 16.02 15.26 -46.84
C LEU A 674 15.08 16.40 -47.26
N SER A 675 14.17 16.80 -46.38
CA SER A 675 13.25 17.91 -46.61
C SER A 675 14.00 19.24 -46.76
N ALA A 676 15.02 19.49 -45.94
CA ALA A 676 15.90 20.64 -46.07
C ALA A 676 16.59 20.70 -47.44
N PHE A 677 17.11 19.56 -47.90
CA PHE A 677 17.74 19.44 -49.20
C PHE A 677 16.76 19.75 -50.34
N VAL A 678 15.54 19.20 -50.29
CA VAL A 678 14.51 19.46 -51.32
C VAL A 678 14.08 20.93 -51.33
N ILE A 679 13.81 21.52 -50.16
CA ILE A 679 13.31 22.90 -50.05
C ILE A 679 14.38 23.92 -50.45
N LEU A 680 15.61 23.76 -49.94
CA LEU A 680 16.70 24.72 -50.16
C LEU A 680 17.44 24.49 -51.48
N GLY A 681 17.48 23.23 -51.95
CA GLY A 681 18.19 22.83 -53.16
C GLY A 681 17.35 22.85 -54.43
N MET A 682 16.06 22.50 -54.36
CA MET A 682 15.17 22.43 -55.54
C MET A 682 14.21 23.64 -55.67
N GLU A 683 14.31 24.62 -54.77
CA GLU A 683 13.44 25.83 -54.73
C GLU A 683 11.93 25.50 -54.77
N ALA A 684 11.56 24.33 -54.24
CA ALA A 684 10.19 23.86 -54.22
C ALA A 684 9.31 24.77 -53.33
N ARG A 685 8.18 25.24 -53.87
CA ARG A 685 7.23 26.08 -53.14
C ARG A 685 6.30 25.23 -52.28
N LEU A 686 6.66 25.01 -51.02
CA LEU A 686 5.74 24.44 -50.03
C LEU A 686 4.60 25.43 -49.71
N PRO A 687 3.36 24.98 -49.50
CA PRO A 687 2.27 25.82 -49.01
C PRO A 687 2.48 26.11 -47.52
N VAL A 688 3.43 27.00 -47.23
CA VAL A 688 3.89 27.40 -45.89
C VAL A 688 2.71 27.78 -44.96
N THR A 689 1.70 28.44 -45.51
CA THR A 689 0.49 28.86 -44.77
C THR A 689 -0.42 27.70 -44.36
N ALA A 690 -0.41 26.58 -45.09
CA ALA A 690 -1.17 25.39 -44.72
C ALA A 690 -0.41 24.60 -43.64
N PHE A 691 0.89 24.44 -43.82
CA PHE A 691 1.77 23.79 -42.86
C PHE A 691 1.70 24.46 -41.48
N PHE A 692 1.94 25.78 -41.37
CA PHE A 692 1.85 26.50 -40.09
C PHE A 692 0.44 26.53 -39.48
N ARG A 693 -0.62 26.41 -40.28
CA ARG A 693 -1.99 26.28 -39.74
C ARG A 693 -2.23 24.92 -39.10
N VAL A 694 -1.77 23.86 -39.76
CA VAL A 694 -1.89 22.49 -39.24
C VAL A 694 -1.00 22.31 -38.02
N THR A 695 0.27 22.72 -38.09
CA THR A 695 1.20 22.59 -36.97
C THR A 695 0.85 23.51 -35.81
N GLY A 696 0.38 24.75 -36.08
CA GLY A 696 -0.15 25.64 -35.05
C GLY A 696 -1.42 25.12 -34.38
N GLY A 697 -2.32 24.46 -35.12
CA GLY A 697 -3.47 23.77 -34.56
C GLY A 697 -3.08 22.59 -33.66
N LEU A 698 -2.04 21.86 -34.04
CA LEU A 698 -1.48 20.78 -33.23
C LEU A 698 -0.78 21.30 -31.96
N LEU A 699 -0.06 22.44 -32.03
CA LEU A 699 0.51 23.11 -30.84
C LEU A 699 -0.60 23.59 -29.89
N ALA A 700 -1.67 24.16 -30.43
CA ALA A 700 -2.83 24.59 -29.65
C ALA A 700 -3.48 23.42 -28.91
N LEU A 701 -3.66 22.29 -29.59
CA LEU A 701 -4.18 21.06 -28.97
C LEU A 701 -3.25 20.56 -27.86
N LEU A 702 -1.95 20.47 -28.12
CA LEU A 702 -0.96 19.99 -27.16
C LEU A 702 -0.86 20.93 -25.94
N CYS A 703 -0.98 22.24 -26.14
CA CYS A 703 -1.07 23.22 -25.06
C CYS A 703 -2.29 22.97 -24.16
N ILE A 704 -3.45 22.66 -24.73
CA ILE A 704 -4.67 22.32 -23.97
C ILE A 704 -4.46 21.01 -23.19
N MET A 705 -3.82 20.02 -23.80
CA MET A 705 -3.50 18.75 -23.15
C MET A 705 -2.58 18.94 -21.94
N LEU A 706 -1.50 19.71 -22.09
CA LEU A 706 -0.53 19.99 -21.03
C LEU A 706 -1.11 20.82 -19.87
N VAL A 707 -2.06 21.73 -20.14
CA VAL A 707 -2.80 22.38 -19.07
C VAL A 707 -3.61 21.37 -18.26
N GLY A 708 -4.25 20.42 -18.92
CA GLY A 708 -4.99 19.36 -18.25
C GLY A 708 -4.10 18.47 -17.37
N SER A 709 -2.99 17.98 -17.93
CA SER A 709 -2.04 17.14 -17.19
C SER A 709 -1.30 17.90 -16.09
N GLY A 710 -0.92 19.15 -16.34
CA GLY A 710 -0.26 20.00 -15.35
C GLY A 710 -1.17 20.38 -14.18
N MET A 711 -2.43 20.74 -14.46
CA MET A 711 -3.44 20.95 -13.41
C MET A 711 -3.68 19.68 -12.60
N ARG A 712 -3.70 18.51 -13.27
CA ARG A 712 -3.82 17.22 -12.60
C ARG A 712 -2.61 16.92 -11.71
N GLY A 713 -1.39 17.20 -12.17
CA GLY A 713 -0.16 17.05 -11.37
C GLY A 713 -0.13 17.96 -10.14
N LEU A 714 -0.70 19.17 -10.22
CA LEU A 714 -0.88 20.02 -9.03
C LEU A 714 -1.93 19.48 -8.04
N GLN A 715 -2.95 18.77 -8.54
CA GLN A 715 -3.95 18.12 -7.70
C GLN A 715 -3.40 16.88 -7.00
N THR A 716 -2.56 16.09 -7.67
CA THR A 716 -1.88 14.94 -7.02
C THR A 716 -0.88 15.42 -5.98
N ALA A 717 -0.20 16.55 -6.23
CA ALA A 717 0.66 17.21 -5.24
C ALA A 717 -0.11 17.95 -4.10
N ALA A 718 -1.43 17.77 -3.98
CA ALA A 718 -2.31 18.37 -2.96
C ALA A 718 -2.26 19.90 -2.86
N LEU A 719 -1.86 20.62 -3.92
CA LEU A 719 -1.81 22.09 -3.95
C LEU A 719 -3.14 22.72 -4.40
N MET A 720 -4.01 21.94 -5.03
CA MET A 720 -5.31 22.39 -5.49
C MET A 720 -6.35 21.27 -5.30
N PRO A 721 -7.57 21.59 -4.84
CA PRO A 721 -8.64 20.60 -4.75
C PRO A 721 -9.00 20.04 -6.13
N ALA A 722 -9.46 18.79 -6.14
CA ALA A 722 -10.02 18.12 -7.30
C ALA A 722 -11.50 17.88 -7.04
N THR A 723 -12.38 18.63 -7.70
CA THR A 723 -13.83 18.47 -7.59
C THR A 723 -14.34 17.58 -8.73
N PRO A 724 -14.70 16.31 -8.48
CA PRO A 724 -15.16 15.41 -9.54
C PRO A 724 -16.50 15.87 -10.12
N VAL A 725 -16.71 15.67 -11.42
CA VAL A 725 -17.97 16.01 -12.10
C VAL A 725 -18.65 14.77 -12.67
N THR A 726 -19.95 14.64 -12.42
CA THR A 726 -20.76 13.48 -12.83
C THR A 726 -21.26 13.53 -14.28
N TRP A 727 -21.20 14.71 -14.91
CA TRP A 727 -21.70 14.92 -16.28
C TRP A 727 -20.65 14.66 -17.38
N PHE A 728 -19.37 14.53 -17.02
CA PHE A 728 -18.29 14.29 -17.98
C PHE A 728 -17.88 12.81 -17.97
N PRO A 729 -17.68 12.17 -19.14
CA PRO A 729 -17.38 10.75 -19.21
C PRO A 729 -15.98 10.42 -18.65
N ASP A 730 -15.94 9.48 -17.70
CA ASP A 730 -14.70 8.92 -17.15
C ASP A 730 -14.17 7.80 -18.07
N VAL A 731 -13.51 8.20 -19.17
CA VAL A 731 -12.96 7.28 -20.16
C VAL A 731 -11.43 7.43 -20.30
N PRO A 732 -10.65 6.34 -20.21
CA PRO A 732 -9.18 6.40 -20.16
C PRO A 732 -8.52 7.08 -21.38
N TRP A 733 -9.11 6.95 -22.56
CA TRP A 733 -8.53 7.53 -23.78
C TRP A 733 -8.62 9.07 -23.82
N LEU A 734 -9.65 9.67 -23.21
CA LEU A 734 -9.74 11.15 -23.09
C LEU A 734 -8.68 11.69 -22.13
N GLN A 735 -8.42 10.96 -21.04
CA GLN A 735 -7.41 11.34 -20.05
C GLN A 735 -6.00 11.18 -20.63
N LEU A 736 -5.73 10.04 -21.26
CA LEU A 736 -4.40 9.70 -21.78
C LEU A 736 -4.00 10.54 -23.00
N TYR A 737 -4.90 10.70 -23.97
CA TYR A 737 -4.56 11.35 -25.24
C TYR A 737 -4.95 12.82 -25.32
N LEU A 738 -5.85 13.30 -24.47
CA LEU A 738 -6.32 14.69 -24.50
C LEU A 738 -6.09 15.43 -23.18
N GLY A 739 -5.61 14.75 -22.13
CA GLY A 739 -5.45 15.34 -20.80
C GLY A 739 -6.77 15.80 -20.20
N LEU A 740 -7.91 15.24 -20.63
CA LEU A 740 -9.24 15.63 -20.18
C LEU A 740 -9.66 14.74 -19.00
N TYR A 741 -9.64 15.30 -17.80
CA TYR A 741 -10.02 14.59 -16.57
C TYR A 741 -11.45 14.94 -16.16
N PRO A 742 -12.24 14.03 -15.55
CA PRO A 742 -13.59 14.31 -15.05
C PRO A 742 -13.58 15.16 -13.76
N VAL A 743 -12.81 16.25 -13.77
CA VAL A 743 -12.53 17.12 -12.62
C VAL A 743 -12.76 18.57 -13.02
N ALA A 744 -13.60 19.29 -12.28
CA ALA A 744 -14.11 20.61 -12.64
C ALA A 744 -12.99 21.61 -12.94
N GLU A 745 -11.96 21.69 -12.08
CA GLU A 745 -10.86 22.64 -12.19
C GLU A 745 -10.05 22.42 -13.48
N THR A 746 -9.78 21.16 -13.83
CA THR A 746 -9.06 20.79 -15.05
C THR A 746 -9.87 21.15 -16.30
N LEU A 747 -11.16 20.79 -16.32
CA LEU A 747 -12.06 21.05 -17.44
C LEU A 747 -12.32 22.54 -17.64
N ILE A 748 -12.44 23.31 -16.54
CA ILE A 748 -12.59 24.76 -16.59
C ILE A 748 -11.31 25.41 -17.10
N ALA A 749 -10.13 25.00 -16.61
CA ALA A 749 -8.85 25.56 -17.06
C ALA A 749 -8.63 25.29 -18.56
N GLN A 750 -8.85 24.06 -19.01
CA GLN A 750 -8.76 23.70 -20.42
C GLN A 750 -9.84 24.39 -21.27
N GLY A 751 -11.05 24.52 -20.76
CA GLY A 751 -12.16 25.21 -21.42
C GLY A 751 -11.89 26.72 -21.59
N LEU A 752 -11.37 27.38 -20.55
CA LEU A 752 -10.95 28.78 -20.60
C LEU A 752 -9.81 28.98 -21.58
N LEU A 753 -8.76 28.14 -21.53
CA LEU A 753 -7.66 28.21 -22.49
C LEU A 753 -8.15 28.00 -23.93
N THR A 754 -9.03 27.02 -24.15
CA THR A 754 -9.63 26.76 -25.46
C THR A 754 -10.43 27.96 -25.95
N ALA A 755 -11.26 28.56 -25.08
CA ALA A 755 -12.02 29.76 -25.40
C ALA A 755 -11.10 30.93 -25.76
N ILE A 756 -10.02 31.15 -25.00
CA ILE A 756 -9.00 32.17 -25.30
C ILE A 756 -8.36 31.91 -26.66
N LEU A 757 -7.92 30.69 -26.94
CA LEU A 757 -7.33 30.31 -28.23
C LEU A 757 -8.31 30.51 -29.39
N LEU A 758 -9.59 30.13 -29.23
CA LEU A 758 -10.62 30.34 -30.25
C LEU A 758 -10.91 31.82 -30.50
N ILE A 759 -10.99 32.65 -29.45
CA ILE A 759 -11.16 34.10 -29.56
C ILE A 759 -9.96 34.71 -30.31
N LEU A 760 -8.74 34.30 -29.95
CA LEU A 760 -7.51 34.73 -30.60
C LEU A 760 -7.45 34.35 -32.08
N LEU A 761 -8.01 33.19 -32.46
CA LEU A 761 -8.15 32.75 -33.85
C LEU A 761 -9.26 33.51 -34.59
N ALA A 762 -10.35 33.90 -33.92
CA ALA A 762 -11.52 34.54 -34.52
C ALA A 762 -11.33 36.04 -34.79
N ILE A 763 -10.63 36.77 -33.92
CA ILE A 763 -10.44 38.24 -34.04
C ILE A 763 -9.81 38.66 -35.39
N PRO A 764 -8.74 38.02 -35.89
CA PRO A 764 -8.15 38.36 -37.20
C PRO A 764 -9.04 37.99 -38.39
N ALA A 765 -9.88 36.95 -38.26
CA ALA A 765 -10.83 36.54 -39.30
C ALA A 765 -12.00 37.52 -39.42
N TRP A 766 -12.48 38.04 -38.29
CA TRP A 766 -13.59 39.00 -38.22
C TRP A 766 -13.21 40.39 -38.77
N TRP A 767 -11.99 40.87 -38.49
CA TRP A 767 -11.46 42.11 -39.07
C TRP A 767 -11.35 42.07 -40.61
N ARG A 768 -11.03 40.92 -41.20
CA ARG A 768 -10.99 40.76 -42.68
C ARG A 768 -12.37 40.85 -43.33
N ILE A 769 -13.41 40.32 -42.68
CA ILE A 769 -14.78 40.36 -43.20
C ILE A 769 -15.31 41.80 -43.23
N GLN A 770 -14.87 42.66 -42.30
CA GLN A 770 -15.21 44.08 -42.31
C GLN A 770 -14.41 44.87 -43.35
N VAL A 771 -13.10 44.63 -43.49
CA VAL A 771 -12.25 45.33 -44.48
C VAL A 771 -12.58 44.92 -45.92
N GLN A 772 -13.16 43.75 -46.17
CA GLN A 772 -13.68 43.37 -47.51
C GLN A 772 -15.07 43.94 -47.82
N LYS A 773 -15.76 44.51 -46.82
CA LYS A 773 -17.09 45.15 -46.98
C LYS A 773 -17.01 46.68 -47.06
N THR A 774 -15.84 47.27 -46.81
CA THR A 774 -15.51 48.69 -47.02
C THR A 774 -14.61 48.81 -48.23
#